data_AF-E6VU63-F1
#
_entry.id   AF-E6VU63-F1
#
_cell.length_a   1.000
_cell.length_b   1.000
_cell.length_c   1.000
_cell.angle_alpha   90.00
_cell.angle_beta   90.00
_cell.angle_gamma   90.00
#
_symmetry.space_group_name_H-M   'P 1'
#
loop_
_entity.id
_entity.type
_entity.pdbx_description
1 polymer ?
#
loop_
_entity_poly.entity_id
_entity_poly.type
_entity_poly.pdbx_seq_one_letter_code
_entity_poly.pdbx_strand_id
1 'polypeptide(L)'
;MNQDTTIDPATLRDEVQRQVLESVRTLVPWFSRNMPEYYFRTHGRDEQVRHLKALVSGMVREQGQSMVLHSPCGTMVTHITPGGDMRSLAGVLRQHIDRDIRIARIYSSRDDTIRLDTLLFGPRPQCAADSDGLARALATVRRGGLDLDPAEAADFEGFLASANDDYLEKFEPGRAVRHFKTCSCVENRERVQVALDTEPVPGFDRVSVAMEHPPARGLLLRVVNVFARENIPVDRAYSDVFERGDMPPIAVMSFYLDRSRIGLVEGTGQWERLRRQLELTKWFAFHGLEALAEEEGWELGEVMLMQAASEFAHQFLIRKNLHAYGSGRIVHVVLKHRHVARRLLDYFDARCNPALAGDRERAVAEQREAVLEAINGVNNEIHRNILKYIYKFFRYTLRTNYYLPHRLGLSFRLDPIILAPTPAQERPFGLYCFHGPYCFAFHVRYRDMARGGVRVVRTGSQEHFELESNRLFDEVTKLAKAQQFKNKDIPEGGSKAVLLLGPEGDIDLAVRSMVDSFLDLLAAPANGSGFVLPDIVDHLNREEVIFLGPDENITPEHISWIAARAAKRGYKWPGAFMSSKPGAGIAHKEYGVTSEGVVVFARELLLALGIDPARQTFSVKLTGGPAGDVASNVIRILIREYGENARIVAMADGHGAAFDPDGMDHAELLRLIDSGGRASGFDATRLTGAGAFVVSTQDPDGVRIRDELHNQARADLFIPAGGRPETINMTNWKQFLGRDGTPSARGIVEGANIFIAADARTALEKAGVLVVPGPSANKTGVICSSYEILAGLILTDEEFLAIKDRYVSQLLDILRQRAGAEARLLMREYRLAGGGKTVTQISYALSASINALADRIVAALEEETGRVADSPELCEVILAYCPTILAEKYADRLVGDLPRRHQLALVAAFVSARMLYQEGLGWAERLVSLRGVREVVFGYLAEEKALARLVAEVRAAGLAHGPLVVDILERGGRSRLTLDRLGLG
;
A
#
# COMPACT_ATOMS: atom_id res chain seq x y z
N MET A 1 35.95 -61.71 -35.01
CA MET A 1 37.13 -60.95 -35.49
C MET A 1 36.64 -59.63 -36.06
N ASN A 2 36.55 -58.59 -35.25
CA ASN A 2 36.61 -57.22 -35.73
C ASN A 2 37.94 -56.67 -35.21
N GLN A 3 38.78 -56.25 -36.14
CA GLN A 3 40.12 -55.75 -35.86
C GLN A 3 40.02 -54.53 -34.94
N ASP A 4 40.79 -54.56 -33.85
CA ASP A 4 41.08 -53.40 -33.02
C ASP A 4 41.65 -52.28 -33.91
N THR A 5 40.82 -51.33 -34.29
CA THR A 5 41.25 -50.02 -34.77
C THR A 5 41.80 -49.24 -33.58
N THR A 6 43.04 -49.54 -33.19
CA THR A 6 43.83 -48.71 -32.29
C THR A 6 44.25 -47.46 -33.06
N ILE A 7 43.46 -46.39 -32.92
CA ILE A 7 43.83 -45.07 -33.44
C ILE A 7 45.10 -44.62 -32.70
N ASP A 8 46.17 -44.33 -33.44
CA ASP A 8 47.41 -43.77 -32.88
C ASP A 8 47.11 -42.38 -32.27
N PRO A 9 47.29 -42.20 -30.94
CA PRO A 9 47.05 -40.93 -30.28
C PRO A 9 47.86 -39.76 -30.85
N ALA A 10 49.04 -40.02 -31.43
CA ALA A 10 49.86 -38.96 -32.04
C ALA A 10 49.23 -38.44 -33.34
N THR A 11 48.73 -39.34 -34.19
CA THR A 11 48.00 -38.98 -35.42
C THR A 11 46.72 -38.18 -35.11
N LEU A 12 45.94 -38.61 -34.11
CA LEU A 12 44.73 -37.89 -33.68
C LEU A 12 45.06 -36.49 -33.10
N ARG A 13 46.11 -36.39 -32.27
CA ARG A 13 46.57 -35.11 -31.71
C ARG A 13 46.98 -34.13 -32.82
N ASP A 14 47.77 -34.60 -33.78
CA ASP A 14 48.29 -33.76 -34.85
C ASP A 14 47.17 -33.30 -35.81
N GLU A 15 46.14 -34.13 -36.01
CA GLU A 15 44.93 -33.75 -36.75
C GLU A 15 44.11 -32.68 -36.02
N VAL A 16 43.83 -32.87 -34.73
CA VAL A 16 43.13 -31.87 -33.90
C VAL A 16 43.90 -30.55 -33.85
N GLN A 17 45.22 -30.60 -33.66
CA GLN A 17 46.06 -29.42 -33.63
C GLN A 17 46.01 -28.66 -34.97
N ARG A 18 46.03 -29.37 -36.10
CA ARG A 18 45.92 -28.78 -37.44
C ARG A 18 44.58 -28.09 -37.64
N GLN A 19 43.47 -28.76 -37.30
CA GLN A 19 42.12 -28.21 -37.43
C GLN A 19 41.94 -26.94 -36.57
N VAL A 20 42.37 -26.97 -35.31
CA VAL A 20 42.31 -25.79 -34.42
C VAL A 20 43.14 -24.62 -34.97
N LEU A 21 44.35 -24.88 -35.47
CA LEU A 21 45.20 -23.86 -36.09
C LEU A 21 44.56 -23.24 -37.33
N GLU A 22 43.88 -24.03 -38.15
CA GLU A 22 43.15 -23.55 -39.33
C GLU A 22 41.97 -22.66 -38.96
N SER A 23 41.13 -23.08 -38.01
CA SER A 23 40.03 -22.26 -37.49
C SER A 23 40.54 -20.96 -36.85
N VAL A 24 41.66 -20.97 -36.12
CA VAL A 24 42.27 -19.75 -35.55
C VAL A 24 42.73 -18.79 -36.66
N ARG A 25 43.35 -19.30 -37.74
CA ARG A 25 43.85 -18.48 -38.86
C ARG A 25 42.73 -17.70 -39.55
N THR A 26 41.52 -18.24 -39.61
CA THR A 26 40.37 -17.57 -40.22
C THR A 26 39.58 -16.72 -39.22
N LEU A 27 39.40 -17.20 -37.99
CA LEU A 27 38.58 -16.54 -36.98
C LEU A 27 39.21 -15.24 -36.48
N VAL A 28 40.51 -15.21 -36.15
CA VAL A 28 41.12 -14.04 -35.50
C VAL A 28 41.06 -12.78 -36.40
N PRO A 29 41.45 -12.82 -37.69
CA PRO A 29 41.32 -11.67 -38.57
C PRO A 29 39.87 -11.25 -38.81
N TRP A 30 38.94 -12.21 -38.83
CA TRP A 30 37.51 -11.93 -38.93
C TRP A 30 36.99 -11.22 -37.67
N PHE A 31 37.35 -11.71 -36.49
CA PHE A 31 36.91 -11.18 -35.19
C PHE A 31 37.39 -9.74 -35.00
N SER A 32 38.66 -9.48 -35.34
CA SER A 32 39.22 -8.11 -35.32
C SER A 32 38.52 -7.12 -36.25
N ARG A 33 37.93 -7.58 -37.37
CA ARG A 33 37.22 -6.71 -38.33
C ARG A 33 35.74 -6.52 -37.99
N ASN A 34 35.10 -7.54 -37.42
CA ASN A 34 33.64 -7.55 -37.26
C ASN A 34 33.16 -7.24 -35.85
N MET A 35 34.01 -7.36 -34.82
CA MET A 35 33.61 -6.93 -33.48
C MET A 35 33.67 -5.40 -33.35
N PRO A 36 32.75 -4.78 -32.58
CA PRO A 36 32.77 -3.34 -32.34
C PRO A 36 34.09 -2.87 -31.74
N GLU A 37 34.61 -1.72 -32.18
CA GLU A 37 35.88 -1.16 -31.65
C GLU A 37 35.87 -1.05 -30.12
N TYR A 38 34.70 -0.70 -29.56
CA TYR A 38 34.52 -0.59 -28.13
C TYR A 38 34.84 -1.87 -27.36
N TYR A 39 34.55 -3.05 -27.92
CA TYR A 39 34.87 -4.32 -27.30
C TYR A 39 36.38 -4.43 -27.01
N PHE A 40 37.23 -4.01 -27.94
CA PHE A 40 38.69 -4.06 -27.79
C PHE A 40 39.22 -3.03 -26.78
N ARG A 41 38.47 -1.95 -26.54
CA ARG A 41 38.82 -0.93 -25.54
C ARG A 41 38.47 -1.38 -24.12
N THR A 42 37.40 -2.17 -23.94
CA THR A 42 36.92 -2.58 -22.61
C THR A 42 37.29 -3.99 -22.19
N HIS A 43 37.93 -4.79 -23.06
CA HIS A 43 38.36 -6.15 -22.73
C HIS A 43 39.86 -6.28 -22.86
N GLY A 44 40.51 -6.72 -21.77
CA GLY A 44 41.95 -6.94 -21.74
C GLY A 44 42.38 -8.06 -22.69
N ARG A 45 43.69 -8.14 -22.98
CA ARG A 45 44.26 -9.14 -23.90
C ARG A 45 43.88 -10.57 -23.50
N ASP A 46 43.88 -10.88 -22.21
CA ASP A 46 43.56 -12.21 -21.69
C ASP A 46 42.08 -12.57 -21.87
N GLU A 47 41.17 -11.62 -21.69
CA GLU A 47 39.74 -11.80 -21.97
C GLU A 47 39.49 -12.04 -23.45
N GLN A 48 40.14 -11.25 -24.32
CA GLN A 48 40.04 -11.43 -25.77
C GLN A 48 40.52 -12.82 -26.21
N VAL A 49 41.65 -13.28 -25.69
CA VAL A 49 42.18 -14.63 -25.96
C VAL A 49 41.22 -15.70 -25.45
N ARG A 50 40.60 -15.50 -24.27
CA ARG A 50 39.62 -16.44 -23.71
C ARG A 50 38.36 -16.55 -24.59
N HIS A 51 37.82 -15.42 -25.05
CA HIS A 51 36.66 -15.41 -25.95
C HIS A 51 36.97 -16.04 -27.31
N LEU A 52 38.15 -15.78 -27.88
CA LEU A 52 38.60 -16.43 -29.12
C LEU A 52 38.79 -17.94 -28.94
N LYS A 53 39.37 -18.39 -27.82
CA LYS A 53 39.47 -19.82 -27.49
C LYS A 53 38.10 -20.47 -27.43
N ALA A 54 37.14 -19.83 -26.75
CA ALA A 54 35.77 -20.32 -26.67
C ALA A 54 35.12 -20.41 -28.06
N LEU A 55 35.24 -19.37 -28.90
CA LEU A 55 34.69 -19.39 -30.27
C LEU A 55 35.23 -20.54 -31.12
N VAL A 56 36.53 -20.86 -31.00
CA VAL A 56 37.15 -22.00 -31.72
C VAL A 56 36.69 -23.32 -31.14
N SER A 57 36.75 -23.50 -29.81
CA SER A 57 36.39 -24.74 -29.15
C SER A 57 34.91 -25.09 -29.26
N GLY A 58 34.04 -24.09 -29.29
CA GLY A 58 32.59 -24.26 -29.40
C GLY A 58 32.08 -24.30 -30.83
N MET A 59 32.93 -24.16 -31.86
CA MET A 59 32.50 -24.12 -33.27
C MET A 59 31.29 -23.19 -33.51
N VAL A 60 31.22 -22.06 -32.77
CA VAL A 60 30.01 -21.22 -32.65
C VAL A 60 29.54 -20.70 -34.01
N ARG A 61 30.48 -20.33 -34.89
CA ARG A 61 30.20 -19.79 -36.23
C ARG A 61 30.01 -20.87 -37.29
N GLU A 62 30.60 -22.05 -37.12
CA GLU A 62 30.61 -23.13 -38.12
C GLU A 62 29.46 -24.13 -37.92
N GLN A 63 29.08 -24.41 -36.68
CA GLN A 63 28.03 -25.36 -36.32
C GLN A 63 26.85 -24.74 -35.55
N GLY A 64 26.88 -23.43 -35.27
CA GLY A 64 25.80 -22.73 -34.60
C GLY A 64 25.59 -23.15 -33.13
N GLN A 65 26.64 -23.58 -32.44
CA GLN A 65 26.56 -23.92 -31.02
C GLN A 65 26.78 -22.68 -30.14
N SER A 66 26.09 -22.60 -29.00
CA SER A 66 26.30 -21.53 -28.01
C SER A 66 27.31 -21.95 -26.96
N MET A 67 28.12 -21.01 -26.49
CA MET A 67 29.05 -21.21 -25.36
C MET A 67 28.71 -20.31 -24.19
N VAL A 68 28.87 -20.84 -22.97
CA VAL A 68 28.70 -20.08 -21.73
C VAL A 68 29.99 -20.17 -20.91
N LEU A 69 30.56 -19.02 -20.59
CA LEU A 69 31.76 -18.90 -19.78
C LEU A 69 31.40 -18.36 -18.40
N HIS A 70 31.74 -19.10 -17.34
CA HIS A 70 31.50 -18.70 -15.96
C HIS A 70 32.79 -18.19 -15.32
N SER A 71 32.72 -17.10 -14.55
CA SER A 71 33.81 -16.75 -13.64
C SER A 71 33.92 -17.78 -12.51
N PRO A 72 35.12 -18.00 -11.93
CA PRO A 72 35.31 -18.96 -10.84
C PRO A 72 34.42 -18.70 -9.61
N CYS A 73 34.08 -17.44 -9.36
CA CYS A 73 33.20 -17.01 -8.26
C CYS A 73 31.70 -16.97 -8.63
N GLY A 74 31.32 -17.30 -9.87
CA GLY A 74 29.92 -17.34 -10.33
C GLY A 74 29.22 -15.98 -10.46
N THR A 75 29.93 -14.88 -10.20
CA THR A 75 29.40 -13.49 -10.24
C THR A 75 29.42 -12.84 -11.62
N MET A 76 29.98 -13.53 -12.61
CA MET A 76 30.02 -13.09 -14.01
C MET A 76 29.79 -14.28 -14.93
N VAL A 77 28.95 -14.08 -15.94
CA VAL A 77 28.69 -15.06 -17.00
C VAL A 77 28.79 -14.36 -18.34
N THR A 78 29.53 -14.94 -19.28
CA THR A 78 29.59 -14.49 -20.68
C THR A 78 28.97 -15.55 -21.58
N HIS A 79 27.89 -15.20 -22.26
CA HIS A 79 27.31 -16.01 -23.33
C HIS A 79 27.91 -15.60 -24.67
N ILE A 80 28.28 -16.58 -25.47
CA ILE A 80 28.70 -16.40 -26.87
C ILE A 80 27.71 -17.21 -27.70
N THR A 81 26.84 -16.50 -28.41
CA THR A 81 25.70 -17.11 -29.12
C THR A 81 25.80 -16.84 -30.63
N PRO A 82 25.33 -17.76 -31.48
CA PRO A 82 25.17 -17.50 -32.90
C PRO A 82 24.01 -16.54 -33.14
N GLY A 83 24.16 -15.63 -34.10
CA GLY A 83 23.14 -14.63 -34.44
C GLY A 83 23.21 -13.35 -33.58
N GLY A 84 22.87 -12.21 -34.20
CA GLY A 84 22.82 -10.89 -33.55
C GLY A 84 21.42 -10.41 -33.15
N ASP A 85 20.38 -11.24 -33.31
CA ASP A 85 18.99 -10.80 -33.13
C ASP A 85 18.57 -10.65 -31.65
N MET A 86 17.64 -9.73 -31.40
CA MET A 86 17.19 -9.41 -30.04
C MET A 86 16.40 -10.54 -29.36
N ARG A 87 15.78 -11.48 -30.10
CA ARG A 87 15.04 -12.60 -29.51
C ARG A 87 16.01 -13.61 -28.91
N SER A 88 17.15 -13.83 -29.55
CA SER A 88 18.23 -14.64 -28.98
C SER A 88 18.75 -14.03 -27.67
N LEU A 89 18.80 -12.69 -27.54
CA LEU A 89 19.21 -12.01 -26.30
C LEU A 89 18.16 -12.18 -25.20
N ALA A 90 16.90 -12.03 -25.55
CA ALA A 90 15.79 -12.30 -24.63
C ALA A 90 15.85 -13.74 -24.10
N GLY A 91 16.20 -14.72 -24.97
CA GLY A 91 16.40 -16.11 -24.58
C GLY A 91 17.52 -16.30 -23.55
N VAL A 92 18.66 -15.63 -23.73
CA VAL A 92 19.78 -15.62 -22.77
C VAL A 92 19.34 -14.99 -21.44
N LEU A 93 18.74 -13.80 -21.48
CA LEU A 93 18.34 -13.07 -20.28
C LEU A 93 17.25 -13.80 -19.48
N ARG A 94 16.36 -14.53 -20.15
CA ARG A 94 15.32 -15.36 -19.50
C ARG A 94 15.91 -16.46 -18.63
N GLN A 95 17.08 -17.00 -18.96
CA GLN A 95 17.78 -18.00 -18.13
C GLN A 95 18.31 -17.41 -16.81
N HIS A 96 18.42 -16.08 -16.72
CA HIS A 96 18.92 -15.36 -15.54
C HIS A 96 17.87 -14.42 -14.95
N ILE A 97 16.58 -14.67 -15.21
CA ILE A 97 15.48 -13.79 -14.78
C ILE A 97 15.44 -13.59 -13.24
N ASP A 98 15.78 -14.64 -12.49
CA ASP A 98 15.80 -14.63 -11.02
C ASP A 98 17.03 -13.97 -10.41
N ARG A 99 18.00 -13.56 -11.25
CA ARG A 99 19.26 -12.97 -10.81
C ARG A 99 19.22 -11.45 -10.96
N ASP A 100 19.79 -10.76 -9.98
CA ASP A 100 19.98 -9.32 -10.02
C ASP A 100 21.16 -8.98 -10.94
N ILE A 101 20.85 -8.59 -12.18
CA ILE A 101 21.83 -8.17 -13.19
C ILE A 101 22.18 -6.71 -12.94
N ARG A 102 23.37 -6.48 -12.40
CA ARG A 102 23.88 -5.14 -12.07
C ARG A 102 24.57 -4.47 -13.24
N ILE A 103 25.28 -5.27 -14.03
CA ILE A 103 25.95 -4.79 -15.23
C ILE A 103 25.70 -5.78 -16.36
N ALA A 104 25.35 -5.26 -17.53
CA ALA A 104 25.32 -6.04 -18.76
C ALA A 104 26.17 -5.34 -19.81
N ARG A 105 26.87 -6.14 -20.62
CA ARG A 105 27.58 -5.69 -21.81
C ARG A 105 27.26 -6.63 -22.95
N ILE A 106 26.69 -6.08 -24.01
CA ILE A 106 26.14 -6.82 -25.14
C ILE A 106 26.82 -6.30 -26.40
N TYR A 107 27.39 -7.20 -27.18
CA TYR A 107 28.08 -6.89 -28.44
C TYR A 107 27.65 -7.84 -29.53
N SER A 108 27.06 -7.32 -30.59
CA SER A 108 26.83 -8.06 -31.84
C SER A 108 27.98 -7.79 -32.81
N SER A 109 28.37 -8.79 -33.60
CA SER A 109 29.27 -8.56 -34.73
C SER A 109 28.56 -7.75 -35.82
N ARG A 110 29.31 -6.99 -36.62
CA ARG A 110 28.77 -6.15 -37.71
C ARG A 110 27.97 -6.92 -38.76
N ASP A 111 28.23 -8.21 -38.91
CA ASP A 111 27.54 -9.13 -39.82
C ASP A 111 26.43 -9.95 -39.12
N ASP A 112 26.11 -9.64 -37.86
CA ASP A 112 25.16 -10.35 -36.99
C ASP A 112 25.40 -11.86 -36.86
N THR A 113 26.60 -12.37 -37.15
CA THR A 113 26.87 -13.81 -37.08
C THR A 113 27.10 -14.30 -35.65
N ILE A 114 27.59 -13.45 -34.74
CA ILE A 114 27.77 -13.79 -33.33
C ILE A 114 27.32 -12.64 -32.42
N ARG A 115 26.94 -12.99 -31.19
CA ARG A 115 26.75 -12.05 -30.09
C ARG A 115 27.47 -12.50 -28.82
N LEU A 116 28.05 -11.53 -28.11
CA LEU A 116 28.74 -11.71 -26.84
C LEU A 116 28.02 -10.92 -25.74
N ASP A 117 27.45 -11.65 -24.78
CA ASP A 117 26.63 -11.10 -23.69
C ASP A 117 27.30 -11.38 -22.34
N THR A 118 27.96 -10.38 -21.77
CA THR A 118 28.58 -10.46 -20.44
C THR A 118 27.65 -9.87 -19.39
N LEU A 119 27.22 -10.69 -18.43
CA LEU A 119 26.31 -10.34 -17.34
C LEU A 119 27.03 -10.46 -16.00
N LEU A 120 26.95 -9.42 -15.17
CA LEU A 120 27.49 -9.40 -13.82
C LEU A 120 26.34 -9.29 -12.81
N PHE A 121 26.41 -10.14 -11.79
CA PHE A 121 25.34 -10.30 -10.79
C PHE A 121 25.71 -9.68 -9.43
N GLY A 122 24.70 -9.19 -8.70
CA GLY A 122 24.84 -8.57 -7.36
C GLY A 122 24.63 -9.53 -6.17
N PRO A 123 24.93 -9.09 -4.93
CA PRO A 123 25.51 -7.80 -4.55
C PRO A 123 27.04 -7.79 -4.67
N ARG A 124 27.63 -6.68 -5.12
CA ARG A 124 29.10 -6.48 -5.14
C ARG A 124 29.48 -5.36 -4.17
N PRO A 125 30.65 -5.46 -3.51
CA PRO A 125 31.15 -4.35 -2.69
C PRO A 125 31.28 -3.09 -3.56
N GLN A 126 30.89 -1.94 -3.00
CA GLN A 126 31.22 -0.65 -3.58
C GLN A 126 32.74 -0.50 -3.64
N CYS A 127 33.20 0.31 -4.57
CA CYS A 127 34.61 0.60 -4.70
C CYS A 127 35.13 1.22 -3.39
N ALA A 128 36.24 0.69 -2.84
CA ALA A 128 36.87 1.31 -1.69
C ALA A 128 37.29 2.74 -2.05
N ALA A 129 37.07 3.69 -1.13
CA ALA A 129 37.33 5.11 -1.38
C ALA A 129 38.80 5.40 -1.78
N ASP A 130 39.71 4.48 -1.48
CA ASP A 130 41.14 4.52 -1.76
C ASP A 130 41.57 3.66 -2.99
N SER A 131 40.62 3.19 -3.81
CA SER A 131 40.99 2.33 -4.94
C SER A 131 41.81 3.06 -6.01
N ASP A 132 42.81 2.35 -6.56
CA ASP A 132 43.61 2.83 -7.70
C ASP A 132 42.73 3.15 -8.93
N GLY A 133 41.60 2.46 -9.08
CA GLY A 133 40.62 2.70 -10.15
C GLY A 133 39.97 4.06 -10.03
N LEU A 134 39.44 4.39 -8.85
CA LEU A 134 38.80 5.66 -8.56
C LEU A 134 39.82 6.82 -8.66
N ALA A 135 41.02 6.65 -8.10
CA ALA A 135 42.09 7.64 -8.17
C ALA A 135 42.47 7.99 -9.62
N ARG A 136 42.59 6.99 -10.51
CA ARG A 136 42.88 7.20 -11.94
C ARG A 136 41.73 7.89 -12.67
N ALA A 137 40.49 7.52 -12.37
CA ALA A 137 39.30 8.16 -12.95
C ALA A 137 39.26 9.65 -12.56
N LEU A 138 39.38 9.96 -11.27
CA LEU A 138 39.40 11.33 -10.74
C LEU A 138 40.58 12.16 -11.27
N ALA A 139 41.76 11.57 -11.41
CA ALA A 139 42.91 12.25 -12.03
C ALA A 139 42.67 12.60 -13.51
N THR A 140 41.79 11.87 -14.20
CA THR A 140 41.39 12.19 -15.57
C THR A 140 40.40 13.35 -15.61
N VAL A 141 39.48 13.44 -14.63
CA VAL A 141 38.59 14.61 -14.43
C VAL A 141 39.41 15.87 -14.17
N ARG A 142 40.33 15.81 -13.21
CA ARG A 142 41.15 16.96 -12.77
C ARG A 142 42.11 17.50 -13.83
N ARG A 143 42.45 16.70 -14.84
CA ARG A 143 43.29 17.11 -15.98
C ARG A 143 42.52 17.86 -17.08
N GLY A 144 41.23 18.14 -16.90
CA GLY A 144 40.42 18.92 -17.85
C GLY A 144 40.04 18.16 -19.13
N GLY A 145 40.11 16.83 -19.11
CA GLY A 145 39.75 15.98 -20.26
C GLY A 145 38.25 15.72 -20.42
N LEU A 146 37.39 16.50 -19.75
CA LEU A 146 35.94 16.29 -19.66
C LEU A 146 35.18 17.59 -19.83
N ASP A 147 34.05 17.50 -20.52
CA ASP A 147 33.07 18.57 -20.69
C ASP A 147 32.08 18.58 -19.50
N LEU A 148 32.57 19.06 -18.35
CA LEU A 148 31.85 19.20 -17.08
C LEU A 148 31.95 20.64 -16.58
N ASP A 149 30.85 21.17 -16.03
CA ASP A 149 30.87 22.47 -15.36
C ASP A 149 31.73 22.36 -14.08
N PRO A 150 32.66 23.30 -13.81
CA PRO A 150 33.40 23.35 -12.55
C PRO A 150 32.54 23.26 -11.28
N ALA A 151 31.30 23.76 -11.33
CA ALA A 151 30.36 23.68 -10.21
C ALA A 151 29.85 22.24 -9.94
N GLU A 152 29.81 21.39 -10.97
CA GLU A 152 29.34 20.00 -10.89
C GLU A 152 30.46 19.01 -10.50
N ALA A 153 31.71 19.48 -10.40
CA ALA A 153 32.86 18.61 -10.21
C ALA A 153 32.75 17.78 -8.93
N ALA A 154 32.34 18.37 -7.80
CA ALA A 154 32.20 17.66 -6.53
C ALA A 154 31.12 16.58 -6.58
N ASP A 155 29.96 16.89 -7.16
CA ASP A 155 28.86 15.95 -7.34
C ASP A 155 29.24 14.81 -8.29
N PHE A 156 30.03 15.12 -9.32
CA PHE A 156 30.60 14.12 -10.23
C PHE A 156 31.60 13.19 -9.53
N GLU A 157 32.47 13.71 -8.66
CA GLU A 157 33.36 12.88 -7.84
C GLU A 157 32.53 11.94 -6.92
N GLY A 158 31.47 12.45 -6.29
CA GLY A 158 30.53 11.66 -5.49
C GLY A 158 29.81 10.58 -6.30
N PHE A 159 29.37 10.89 -7.52
CA PHE A 159 28.79 9.92 -8.44
C PHE A 159 29.78 8.80 -8.79
N LEU A 160 31.05 9.12 -9.10
CA LEU A 160 32.05 8.10 -9.39
C LEU A 160 32.35 7.20 -8.20
N ALA A 161 32.31 7.72 -6.97
CA ALA A 161 32.45 6.92 -5.76
C ALA A 161 31.29 5.92 -5.56
N SER A 162 30.11 6.19 -6.13
CA SER A 162 28.96 5.27 -6.11
C SER A 162 29.03 4.16 -7.16
N ALA A 163 29.98 4.25 -8.11
CA ALA A 163 30.16 3.25 -9.16
C ALA A 163 30.87 2.00 -8.63
N ASN A 164 30.61 0.86 -9.28
CA ASN A 164 31.28 -0.40 -8.94
C ASN A 164 32.70 -0.50 -9.56
N ASP A 165 33.51 -1.40 -9.04
CA ASP A 165 34.90 -1.61 -9.49
C ASP A 165 35.01 -1.87 -10.99
N ASP A 166 34.11 -2.66 -11.55
CA ASP A 166 34.14 -3.07 -12.96
C ASP A 166 33.74 -1.91 -13.90
N TYR A 167 32.95 -0.95 -13.41
CA TYR A 167 32.67 0.31 -14.10
C TYR A 167 33.92 1.20 -14.14
N LEU A 168 34.69 1.26 -13.06
CA LEU A 168 35.91 2.06 -12.94
C LEU A 168 37.12 1.41 -13.65
N GLU A 169 37.22 0.09 -13.64
CA GLU A 169 38.22 -0.66 -14.42
C GLU A 169 38.05 -0.39 -15.92
N LYS A 170 36.79 -0.35 -16.38
CA LYS A 170 36.41 -0.09 -17.77
C LYS A 170 35.93 1.35 -17.96
N PHE A 171 36.56 2.29 -17.26
CA PHE A 171 36.18 3.70 -17.24
C PHE A 171 36.36 4.37 -18.60
N GLU A 172 35.29 5.04 -19.06
CA GLU A 172 35.30 5.88 -20.25
C GLU A 172 34.79 7.27 -19.85
N PRO A 173 35.59 8.34 -20.00
CA PRO A 173 35.24 9.67 -19.52
C PRO A 173 33.90 10.18 -20.07
N GLY A 174 33.67 10.07 -21.38
CA GLY A 174 32.42 10.52 -22.00
C GLY A 174 31.18 9.75 -21.52
N ARG A 175 31.31 8.44 -21.27
CA ARG A 175 30.21 7.62 -20.70
C ARG A 175 29.88 8.05 -19.27
N ALA A 176 30.90 8.30 -18.46
CA ALA A 176 30.70 8.74 -17.09
C ALA A 176 29.98 10.09 -17.00
N VAL A 177 30.39 11.09 -17.79
CA VAL A 177 29.69 12.38 -17.84
C VAL A 177 28.23 12.22 -18.27
N ARG A 178 27.97 11.38 -19.29
CA ARG A 178 26.59 11.10 -19.74
C ARG A 178 25.76 10.44 -18.64
N HIS A 179 26.31 9.45 -17.93
CA HIS A 179 25.60 8.79 -16.83
C HIS A 179 25.31 9.75 -15.68
N PHE A 180 26.29 10.57 -15.29
CA PHE A 180 26.08 11.60 -14.27
C PHE A 180 24.91 12.53 -14.65
N LYS A 181 24.94 13.12 -15.86
CA LYS A 181 23.86 13.98 -16.35
C LYS A 181 22.51 13.24 -16.41
N THR A 182 22.52 11.97 -16.79
CA THR A 182 21.30 11.12 -16.85
C THR A 182 20.74 10.84 -15.47
N CYS A 183 21.59 10.51 -14.49
CA CYS A 183 21.19 10.29 -13.10
C CYS A 183 20.50 11.53 -12.52
N SER A 184 21.10 12.71 -12.70
CA SER A 184 20.50 13.99 -12.28
C SER A 184 19.16 14.27 -12.95
N CYS A 185 18.93 13.77 -14.17
CA CYS A 185 17.67 13.96 -14.89
C CYS A 185 16.50 13.08 -14.38
N VAL A 186 16.79 11.93 -13.76
CA VAL A 186 15.76 10.99 -13.26
C VAL A 186 15.55 11.10 -11.76
N GLU A 187 16.51 11.67 -11.04
CA GLU A 187 16.48 11.82 -9.59
C GLU A 187 15.21 12.53 -9.10
N ASN A 188 14.56 11.93 -8.10
CA ASN A 188 13.30 12.40 -7.53
C ASN A 188 12.16 12.53 -8.53
N ARG A 189 12.19 11.89 -9.71
CA ARG A 189 11.13 12.01 -10.75
C ARG A 189 10.20 10.81 -10.85
N GLU A 190 10.58 9.63 -10.36
CA GLU A 190 9.87 8.33 -10.48
C GLU A 190 9.65 7.79 -11.90
N ARG A 191 9.67 8.66 -12.92
CA ARG A 191 9.49 8.30 -14.32
C ARG A 191 10.65 7.45 -14.84
N VAL A 192 10.35 6.64 -15.85
CA VAL A 192 11.36 6.07 -16.73
C VAL A 192 11.68 7.12 -17.80
N GLN A 193 12.92 7.60 -17.83
CA GLN A 193 13.39 8.48 -18.89
C GLN A 193 13.82 7.64 -20.08
N VAL A 194 13.33 7.99 -21.26
CA VAL A 194 13.73 7.41 -22.53
C VAL A 194 14.15 8.56 -23.45
N ALA A 195 15.36 8.51 -24.00
CA ALA A 195 15.89 9.55 -24.87
C ALA A 195 16.62 8.96 -26.08
N LEU A 196 16.53 9.65 -27.22
CA LEU A 196 17.25 9.34 -28.45
C LEU A 196 18.36 10.35 -28.66
N ASP A 197 19.61 9.89 -28.65
CA ASP A 197 20.75 10.71 -29.06
C ASP A 197 21.13 10.35 -30.49
N THR A 198 21.14 11.35 -31.37
CA THR A 198 21.58 11.19 -32.76
C THR A 198 23.10 11.29 -32.86
N GLU A 199 23.72 10.29 -33.48
CA GLU A 199 25.17 10.22 -33.72
C GLU A 199 26.08 10.56 -32.51
N PRO A 200 25.83 10.06 -31.27
CA PRO A 200 26.78 10.22 -30.16
C PRO A 200 28.13 9.56 -30.43
N VAL A 201 28.16 8.62 -31.38
CA VAL A 201 29.35 8.07 -32.02
C VAL A 201 29.07 8.05 -33.52
N PRO A 202 30.04 8.37 -34.40
CA PRO A 202 29.82 8.38 -35.84
C PRO A 202 29.15 7.09 -36.36
N GLY A 203 28.03 7.23 -37.06
CA GLY A 203 27.28 6.13 -37.66
C GLY A 203 26.28 5.39 -36.75
N PHE A 204 26.20 5.74 -35.47
CA PHE A 204 25.30 5.08 -34.52
C PHE A 204 24.39 6.07 -33.80
N ASP A 205 23.10 5.78 -33.74
CA ASP A 205 22.19 6.42 -32.79
C ASP A 205 22.21 5.69 -31.45
N ARG A 206 21.76 6.34 -30.37
CA ARG A 206 21.65 5.73 -29.06
C ARG A 206 20.28 5.96 -28.46
N VAL A 207 19.63 4.89 -28.03
CA VAL A 207 18.46 4.96 -27.15
C VAL A 207 18.95 4.72 -25.72
N SER A 208 18.70 5.69 -24.84
CA SER A 208 18.97 5.56 -23.41
C SER A 208 17.69 5.35 -22.62
N VAL A 209 17.73 4.46 -21.64
CA VAL A 209 16.64 4.19 -20.70
C VAL A 209 17.19 4.32 -19.29
N ALA A 210 16.64 5.22 -18.49
CA ALA A 210 17.10 5.45 -17.13
C ALA A 210 15.94 5.57 -16.14
N MET A 211 16.14 5.08 -14.92
CA MET A 211 15.12 5.13 -13.88
C MET A 211 15.73 5.04 -12.48
N GLU A 212 15.07 5.72 -11.55
CA GLU A 212 15.24 5.55 -10.11
C GLU A 212 14.42 4.35 -9.61
N HIS A 213 14.88 3.66 -8.57
CA HIS A 213 14.24 2.45 -8.04
C HIS A 213 14.01 1.37 -9.13
N PRO A 214 15.05 0.91 -9.83
CA PRO A 214 14.90 -0.13 -10.84
C PRO A 214 14.39 -1.44 -10.22
N PRO A 215 13.52 -2.21 -10.91
CA PRO A 215 13.19 -3.56 -10.50
C PRO A 215 14.47 -4.40 -10.39
N ALA A 216 14.67 -5.05 -9.23
CA ALA A 216 15.88 -5.83 -8.95
C ALA A 216 16.06 -7.03 -9.90
N ARG A 217 14.99 -7.50 -10.53
CA ARG A 217 14.99 -8.70 -11.38
C ARG A 217 14.23 -8.46 -12.67
N GLY A 218 14.70 -9.06 -13.76
CA GLY A 218 14.02 -9.05 -15.06
C GLY A 218 13.96 -7.71 -15.80
N LEU A 219 14.46 -6.59 -15.26
CA LEU A 219 14.38 -5.26 -15.89
C LEU A 219 14.96 -5.25 -17.32
N LEU A 220 16.21 -5.70 -17.46
CA LEU A 220 16.88 -5.71 -18.77
C LEU A 220 16.13 -6.59 -19.79
N LEU A 221 15.59 -7.73 -19.34
CA LEU A 221 14.76 -8.59 -20.19
C LEU A 221 13.50 -7.88 -20.67
N ARG A 222 12.81 -7.12 -19.80
CA ARG A 222 11.62 -6.34 -20.19
C ARG A 222 11.97 -5.31 -21.27
N VAL A 223 13.09 -4.61 -21.11
CA VAL A 223 13.56 -3.62 -22.09
C VAL A 223 13.93 -4.28 -23.42
N VAL A 224 14.70 -5.37 -23.38
CA VAL A 224 15.09 -6.15 -24.57
C VAL A 224 13.88 -6.71 -25.30
N ASN A 225 12.86 -7.17 -24.58
CA ASN A 225 11.62 -7.65 -25.19
C ASN A 225 10.91 -6.55 -25.99
N VAL A 226 10.96 -5.29 -25.56
CA VAL A 226 10.39 -4.18 -26.34
C VAL A 226 11.13 -3.99 -27.65
N PHE A 227 12.47 -3.93 -27.63
CA PHE A 227 13.28 -3.85 -28.86
C PHE A 227 13.02 -5.04 -29.80
N ALA A 228 12.92 -6.25 -29.24
CA ALA A 228 12.65 -7.47 -30.01
C ALA A 228 11.26 -7.45 -30.68
N ARG A 229 10.24 -6.92 -30.00
CA ARG A 229 8.86 -6.81 -30.52
C ARG A 229 8.74 -5.76 -31.61
N GLU A 230 9.44 -4.63 -31.45
CA GLU A 230 9.47 -3.55 -32.44
C GLU A 230 10.45 -3.82 -33.61
N ASN A 231 11.11 -4.99 -33.61
CA ASN A 231 12.11 -5.41 -34.61
C ASN A 231 13.25 -4.38 -34.79
N ILE A 232 13.70 -3.79 -33.69
CA ILE A 232 14.78 -2.80 -33.69
C ILE A 232 16.11 -3.52 -33.40
N PRO A 233 17.07 -3.54 -34.34
CA PRO A 233 18.36 -4.18 -34.12
C PRO A 233 19.19 -3.35 -33.13
N VAL A 234 19.87 -4.04 -32.21
CA VAL A 234 20.81 -3.42 -31.28
C VAL A 234 22.19 -4.03 -31.50
N ASP A 235 23.14 -3.21 -31.95
CA ASP A 235 24.50 -3.63 -32.25
C ASP A 235 25.37 -3.69 -30.99
N ARG A 236 25.07 -2.82 -30.02
CA ARG A 236 25.76 -2.73 -28.74
C ARG A 236 24.81 -2.25 -27.65
N ALA A 237 24.85 -2.87 -26.48
CA ALA A 237 24.19 -2.33 -25.30
C ALA A 237 25.03 -2.45 -24.03
N TYR A 238 24.78 -1.55 -23.09
CA TYR A 238 25.22 -1.71 -21.72
C TYR A 238 24.12 -1.30 -20.74
N SER A 239 24.14 -1.91 -19.56
CA SER A 239 23.28 -1.59 -18.42
C SER A 239 24.18 -1.43 -17.21
N ASP A 240 23.92 -0.41 -16.39
CA ASP A 240 24.64 -0.16 -15.14
C ASP A 240 23.65 0.27 -14.06
N VAL A 241 23.83 -0.26 -12.85
CA VAL A 241 23.09 0.15 -11.65
C VAL A 241 24.05 0.85 -10.68
N PHE A 242 23.69 2.07 -10.26
CA PHE A 242 24.44 2.90 -9.33
C PHE A 242 23.78 2.87 -7.95
N GLU A 243 24.54 2.42 -6.94
CA GLU A 243 24.10 2.36 -5.54
C GLU A 243 24.61 3.59 -4.80
N ARG A 244 23.70 4.47 -4.36
CA ARG A 244 24.03 5.84 -3.96
C ARG A 244 23.85 6.10 -2.46
N GLY A 245 24.23 5.13 -1.62
CA GLY A 245 24.14 5.23 -0.17
C GLY A 245 22.69 5.37 0.30
N ASP A 246 22.37 6.49 0.96
CA ASP A 246 21.01 6.79 1.44
C ASP A 246 20.05 7.21 0.31
N MET A 247 20.57 7.49 -0.89
CA MET A 247 19.73 7.82 -2.05
C MET A 247 19.30 6.56 -2.81
N PRO A 248 18.13 6.61 -3.47
CA PRO A 248 17.65 5.51 -4.29
C PRO A 248 18.64 5.07 -5.37
N PRO A 249 18.72 3.76 -5.67
CA PRO A 249 19.52 3.26 -6.78
C PRO A 249 18.96 3.75 -8.13
N ILE A 250 19.86 4.00 -9.08
CA ILE A 250 19.51 4.37 -10.46
C ILE A 250 20.07 3.33 -11.42
N ALA A 251 19.22 2.86 -12.34
CA ALA A 251 19.68 2.09 -13.50
C ALA A 251 19.78 3.00 -14.72
N VAL A 252 20.87 2.87 -15.48
CA VAL A 252 21.05 3.49 -16.79
C VAL A 252 21.39 2.40 -17.80
N MET A 253 20.61 2.32 -18.87
CA MET A 253 20.79 1.42 -19.99
C MET A 253 20.99 2.23 -21.27
N SER A 254 21.90 1.81 -22.13
CA SER A 254 22.15 2.43 -23.43
C SER A 254 22.21 1.38 -24.52
N PHE A 255 21.47 1.61 -25.60
CA PHE A 255 21.35 0.74 -26.76
C PHE A 255 21.80 1.52 -28.00
N TYR A 256 22.83 1.06 -28.68
CA TYR A 256 23.38 1.67 -29.88
C TYR A 256 22.85 0.97 -31.12
N LEU A 257 22.42 1.77 -32.09
CA LEU A 257 21.73 1.33 -33.29
C LEU A 257 22.50 1.84 -34.52
N ASP A 258 22.91 0.94 -35.41
CA ASP A 258 23.55 1.31 -36.68
C ASP A 258 22.55 2.05 -37.60
N ARG A 259 22.88 3.29 -37.97
CA ARG A 259 22.03 4.15 -38.82
C ARG A 259 21.83 3.60 -40.23
N SER A 260 22.72 2.72 -40.69
CA SER A 260 22.55 2.01 -41.97
C SER A 260 21.48 0.91 -41.90
N ARG A 261 21.16 0.41 -40.70
CA ARG A 261 20.18 -0.66 -40.46
C ARG A 261 18.81 -0.11 -40.04
N ILE A 262 18.80 0.98 -39.26
CA ILE A 262 17.56 1.62 -38.79
C ILE A 262 17.72 3.14 -38.66
N GLY A 263 16.72 3.89 -39.13
CA GLY A 263 16.63 5.34 -38.94
C GLY A 263 15.53 5.70 -37.97
N LEU A 264 15.87 5.91 -36.69
CA LEU A 264 14.92 6.44 -35.71
C LEU A 264 15.00 7.97 -35.71
N VAL A 265 13.84 8.62 -35.76
CA VAL A 265 13.73 10.08 -35.74
C VAL A 265 12.67 10.48 -34.72
N GLU A 266 12.99 11.46 -33.87
CA GLU A 266 12.05 11.98 -32.87
C GLU A 266 10.77 12.51 -33.52
N GLY A 267 9.63 12.36 -32.84
CA GLY A 267 8.32 12.76 -33.34
C GLY A 267 7.71 11.84 -34.40
N THR A 268 8.42 10.82 -34.89
CA THR A 268 7.84 9.80 -35.77
C THR A 268 7.02 8.78 -35.00
N GLY A 269 6.02 8.16 -35.66
CA GLY A 269 5.17 7.16 -35.02
C GLY A 269 5.94 5.95 -34.46
N GLN A 270 7.02 5.53 -35.14
CA GLN A 270 7.88 4.42 -34.69
C GLN A 270 8.63 4.78 -33.39
N TRP A 271 9.23 5.98 -33.33
CA TRP A 271 9.90 6.45 -32.12
C TRP A 271 8.93 6.63 -30.96
N GLU A 272 7.79 7.30 -31.19
CA GLU A 272 6.82 7.55 -30.11
C GLU A 272 6.23 6.25 -29.55
N ARG A 273 6.02 5.25 -30.41
CA ARG A 273 5.61 3.91 -30.00
C ARG A 273 6.68 3.19 -29.18
N LEU A 274 7.94 3.21 -29.63
CA LEU A 274 9.06 2.63 -28.88
C LEU A 274 9.20 3.30 -27.51
N ARG A 275 9.17 4.64 -27.48
CA ARG A 275 9.28 5.46 -26.29
C ARG A 275 8.21 5.11 -25.25
N ARG A 276 6.94 5.11 -25.62
CA ARG A 276 5.82 4.75 -24.73
C ARG A 276 5.98 3.36 -24.11
N GLN A 277 6.42 2.38 -24.90
CA GLN A 277 6.61 1.02 -24.40
C GLN A 277 7.80 0.90 -23.46
N LEU A 278 8.92 1.55 -23.78
CA LEU A 278 10.10 1.58 -22.91
C LEU A 278 9.79 2.29 -21.58
N GLU A 279 9.01 3.38 -21.60
CA GLU A 279 8.57 4.11 -20.40
C GLU A 279 7.75 3.24 -19.43
N LEU A 280 7.06 2.20 -19.92
CA LEU A 280 6.26 1.27 -19.12
C LEU A 280 7.06 0.11 -18.51
N THR A 281 8.30 -0.14 -18.94
CA THR A 281 9.06 -1.36 -18.56
C THR A 281 9.28 -1.52 -17.05
N LYS A 282 9.43 -0.42 -16.31
CA LYS A 282 9.49 -0.42 -14.83
C LYS A 282 8.18 -0.86 -14.19
N TRP A 283 7.07 -0.42 -14.77
CA TRP A 283 5.71 -0.54 -14.22
C TRP A 283 4.92 -1.71 -14.79
N PHE A 284 5.55 -2.48 -15.68
CA PHE A 284 5.02 -3.68 -16.31
C PHE A 284 5.58 -4.93 -15.62
N ALA A 285 4.74 -5.95 -15.43
CA ALA A 285 5.16 -7.27 -14.95
C ALA A 285 4.86 -8.35 -15.99
N PHE A 286 5.68 -9.40 -16.01
CA PHE A 286 5.52 -10.50 -16.96
C PHE A 286 4.16 -11.18 -16.80
N HIS A 287 3.53 -11.53 -17.92
CA HIS A 287 2.18 -12.10 -17.91
C HIS A 287 1.86 -12.88 -19.18
N GLY A 288 0.99 -13.89 -19.09
CA GLY A 288 0.59 -14.71 -20.23
C GLY A 288 -0.09 -13.94 -21.38
N LEU A 289 -0.65 -12.75 -21.11
CA LEU A 289 -1.24 -11.88 -22.14
C LEU A 289 -0.21 -11.16 -23.01
N GLU A 290 1.09 -11.25 -22.71
CA GLU A 290 2.15 -10.72 -23.57
C GLU A 290 2.15 -11.36 -24.96
N ALA A 291 1.56 -12.55 -25.12
CA ALA A 291 1.34 -13.16 -26.44
C ALA A 291 0.57 -12.22 -27.40
N LEU A 292 -0.29 -11.33 -26.90
CA LEU A 292 -0.97 -10.33 -27.74
C LEU A 292 0.01 -9.27 -28.29
N ALA A 293 1.00 -8.87 -27.49
CA ALA A 293 2.05 -7.98 -27.95
C ALA A 293 2.99 -8.68 -28.94
N GLU A 294 3.34 -9.94 -28.65
CA GLU A 294 4.30 -10.72 -29.45
C GLU A 294 3.74 -11.17 -30.80
N GLU A 295 2.44 -11.50 -30.87
CA GLU A 295 1.84 -12.10 -32.07
C GLU A 295 0.95 -11.12 -32.86
N GLU A 296 0.37 -10.10 -32.21
CA GLU A 296 -0.55 -9.15 -32.85
C GLU A 296 -0.11 -7.68 -32.74
N GLY A 297 1.07 -7.41 -32.17
CA GLY A 297 1.62 -6.06 -32.09
C GLY A 297 0.88 -5.12 -31.12
N TRP A 298 0.19 -5.65 -30.12
CA TRP A 298 -0.41 -4.83 -29.06
C TRP A 298 0.68 -4.07 -28.28
N GLU A 299 0.42 -2.81 -27.91
CA GLU A 299 1.32 -2.06 -27.03
C GLU A 299 1.23 -2.61 -25.59
N LEU A 300 2.32 -2.53 -24.83
CA LEU A 300 2.34 -2.94 -23.42
C LEU A 300 1.22 -2.31 -22.58
N GLY A 301 0.85 -1.06 -22.86
CA GLY A 301 -0.26 -0.40 -22.20
C GLY A 301 -1.60 -1.12 -22.42
N GLU A 302 -1.90 -1.53 -23.66
CA GLU A 302 -3.09 -2.30 -24.00
C GLU A 302 -3.11 -3.65 -23.28
N VAL A 303 -1.94 -4.31 -23.20
CA VAL A 303 -1.79 -5.56 -22.45
C VAL A 303 -2.07 -5.34 -20.95
N MET A 304 -1.50 -4.30 -20.32
CA MET A 304 -1.76 -3.96 -18.91
C MET A 304 -3.25 -3.65 -18.65
N LEU A 305 -3.90 -2.94 -19.57
CA LEU A 305 -5.34 -2.65 -19.46
C LEU A 305 -6.17 -3.94 -19.49
N MET A 306 -5.83 -4.88 -20.37
CA MET A 306 -6.50 -6.17 -20.45
C MET A 306 -6.18 -7.06 -19.24
N GLN A 307 -4.97 -6.98 -18.68
CA GLN A 307 -4.60 -7.63 -17.42
C GLN A 307 -5.48 -7.13 -16.28
N ALA A 308 -5.60 -5.80 -16.11
CA ALA A 308 -6.42 -5.19 -15.08
C ALA A 308 -7.89 -5.63 -15.18
N ALA A 309 -8.45 -5.64 -16.39
CA ALA A 309 -9.82 -6.07 -16.61
C ALA A 309 -10.04 -7.59 -16.41
N SER A 310 -9.03 -8.40 -16.76
CA SER A 310 -9.04 -9.86 -16.55
C SER A 310 -8.99 -10.20 -15.06
N GLU A 311 -8.11 -9.53 -14.31
CA GLU A 311 -8.01 -9.71 -12.86
C GLU A 311 -9.29 -9.22 -12.17
N PHE A 312 -9.85 -8.08 -12.59
CA PHE A 312 -11.17 -7.67 -12.10
C PHE A 312 -12.24 -8.75 -12.37
N ALA A 313 -12.29 -9.32 -13.58
CA ALA A 313 -13.25 -10.39 -13.88
C ALA A 313 -13.07 -11.61 -12.99
N HIS A 314 -11.81 -11.99 -12.68
CA HIS A 314 -11.48 -13.09 -11.76
C HIS A 314 -12.12 -12.87 -10.38
N GLN A 315 -11.92 -11.69 -9.79
CA GLN A 315 -12.40 -11.34 -8.43
C GLN A 315 -13.89 -11.60 -8.21
N PHE A 316 -14.73 -11.40 -9.23
CA PHE A 316 -16.18 -11.57 -9.14
C PHE A 316 -16.68 -12.91 -9.65
N LEU A 317 -16.01 -13.50 -10.64
CA LEU A 317 -16.45 -14.76 -11.23
C LEU A 317 -16.01 -15.98 -10.43
N ILE A 318 -14.87 -15.91 -9.74
CA ILE A 318 -14.33 -17.04 -8.99
C ILE A 318 -15.29 -17.57 -7.92
N ARG A 319 -16.10 -16.69 -7.32
CA ARG A 319 -17.14 -17.04 -6.34
C ARG A 319 -18.29 -17.83 -6.91
N LYS A 320 -18.56 -17.69 -8.21
CA LYS A 320 -19.62 -18.45 -8.88
C LYS A 320 -19.18 -19.89 -9.11
N ASN A 321 -17.91 -20.09 -9.47
CA ASN A 321 -17.32 -21.41 -9.67
C ASN A 321 -15.78 -21.32 -9.67
N LEU A 322 -15.16 -21.84 -8.61
CA LEU A 322 -13.70 -21.80 -8.41
C LEU A 322 -12.92 -22.44 -9.57
N HIS A 323 -13.45 -23.53 -10.16
CA HIS A 323 -12.76 -24.29 -11.20
C HIS A 323 -12.95 -23.68 -12.61
N ALA A 324 -14.04 -22.96 -12.83
CA ALA A 324 -14.35 -22.39 -14.15
C ALA A 324 -13.69 -21.04 -14.41
N TYR A 325 -13.28 -20.31 -13.37
CA TYR A 325 -12.89 -18.90 -13.46
C TYR A 325 -11.54 -18.57 -12.82
N GLY A 326 -10.64 -19.55 -12.71
CA GLY A 326 -9.25 -19.30 -12.29
C GLY A 326 -8.50 -18.40 -13.28
N SER A 327 -7.48 -17.67 -12.81
CA SER A 327 -6.75 -16.66 -13.60
C SER A 327 -6.19 -17.21 -14.91
N GLY A 328 -5.59 -18.41 -14.89
CA GLY A 328 -5.09 -19.07 -16.11
C GLY A 328 -6.18 -19.35 -17.15
N ARG A 329 -7.42 -19.65 -16.71
CA ARG A 329 -8.56 -19.83 -17.63
C ARG A 329 -8.98 -18.51 -18.27
N ILE A 330 -9.00 -17.43 -17.49
CA ILE A 330 -9.36 -16.09 -18.00
C ILE A 330 -8.35 -15.65 -19.06
N VAL A 331 -7.05 -15.80 -18.77
CA VAL A 331 -5.98 -15.54 -19.75
C VAL A 331 -6.17 -16.36 -21.02
N HIS A 332 -6.42 -17.67 -20.89
CA HIS A 332 -6.70 -18.53 -22.05
C HIS A 332 -7.91 -18.03 -22.87
N VAL A 333 -8.98 -17.57 -22.23
CA VAL A 333 -10.18 -17.07 -22.92
C VAL A 333 -9.88 -15.80 -23.70
N VAL A 334 -9.17 -14.84 -23.11
CA VAL A 334 -8.76 -13.61 -23.79
C VAL A 334 -7.88 -13.93 -25.00
N LEU A 335 -6.89 -14.81 -24.83
CA LEU A 335 -6.01 -15.25 -25.93
C LEU A 335 -6.72 -16.08 -27.01
N LYS A 336 -7.78 -16.81 -26.66
CA LYS A 336 -8.57 -17.58 -27.61
C LYS A 336 -9.51 -16.69 -28.44
N HIS A 337 -10.01 -15.61 -27.85
CA HIS A 337 -10.98 -14.70 -28.46
C HIS A 337 -10.38 -13.30 -28.69
N ARG A 338 -9.19 -13.26 -29.29
CA ARG A 338 -8.42 -12.01 -29.53
C ARG A 338 -9.21 -10.94 -30.27
N HIS A 339 -10.01 -11.36 -31.26
CA HIS A 339 -10.94 -10.47 -31.97
C HIS A 339 -11.95 -9.78 -31.04
N VAL A 340 -12.48 -10.48 -30.03
CA VAL A 340 -13.36 -9.88 -29.02
C VAL A 340 -12.57 -8.97 -28.08
N ALA A 341 -11.36 -9.37 -27.70
CA ALA A 341 -10.47 -8.56 -26.87
C ALA A 341 -10.15 -7.20 -27.54
N ARG A 342 -9.93 -7.18 -28.85
CA ARG A 342 -9.76 -5.95 -29.63
C ARG A 342 -11.02 -5.09 -29.62
N ARG A 343 -12.21 -5.67 -29.84
CA ARG A 343 -13.49 -4.93 -29.74
C ARG A 343 -13.76 -4.35 -28.35
N LEU A 344 -13.30 -5.04 -27.30
CA LEU A 344 -13.38 -4.55 -25.93
C LEU A 344 -12.49 -3.31 -25.72
N LEU A 345 -11.30 -3.27 -26.33
CA LEU A 345 -10.45 -2.08 -26.35
C LEU A 345 -11.07 -0.94 -27.16
N ASP A 346 -11.59 -1.21 -28.36
CA ASP A 346 -12.24 -0.19 -29.20
C ASP A 346 -13.40 0.49 -28.45
N TYR A 347 -14.19 -0.30 -27.71
CA TYR A 347 -15.25 0.21 -26.84
C TYR A 347 -14.71 1.05 -25.67
N PHE A 348 -13.62 0.64 -25.05
CA PHE A 348 -12.99 1.40 -23.97
C PHE A 348 -12.43 2.74 -24.48
N ASP A 349 -11.75 2.73 -25.63
CA ASP A 349 -11.22 3.92 -26.30
C ASP A 349 -12.32 4.91 -26.66
N ALA A 350 -13.42 4.45 -27.26
CA ALA A 350 -14.56 5.31 -27.55
C ALA A 350 -15.08 6.03 -26.29
N ARG A 351 -15.03 5.40 -25.12
CA ARG A 351 -15.53 5.97 -23.86
C ARG A 351 -14.54 6.87 -23.14
N CYS A 352 -13.26 6.49 -23.13
CA CYS A 352 -12.30 7.01 -22.17
C CYS A 352 -11.15 7.79 -22.82
N ASN A 353 -10.93 7.66 -24.14
CA ASN A 353 -9.83 8.36 -24.82
C ASN A 353 -10.14 9.86 -24.96
N PRO A 354 -9.42 10.77 -24.28
CA PRO A 354 -9.67 12.21 -24.37
C PRO A 354 -9.43 12.78 -25.78
N ALA A 355 -8.59 12.13 -26.60
CA ALA A 355 -8.25 12.56 -27.95
C ALA A 355 -9.30 12.16 -29.01
N LEU A 356 -10.38 11.46 -28.63
CA LEU A 356 -11.45 11.10 -29.57
C LEU A 356 -12.11 12.37 -30.13
N ALA A 357 -12.00 12.57 -31.44
CA ALA A 357 -12.67 13.64 -32.17
C ALA A 357 -14.11 13.24 -32.57
N GLY A 358 -15.02 14.21 -32.63
CA GLY A 358 -16.39 14.02 -33.08
C GLY A 358 -17.37 13.66 -31.96
N ASP A 359 -18.46 12.97 -32.33
CA ASP A 359 -19.55 12.60 -31.42
C ASP A 359 -19.20 11.33 -30.63
N ARG A 360 -18.80 11.52 -29.37
CA ARG A 360 -18.46 10.42 -28.45
C ARG A 360 -19.66 9.51 -28.17
N GLU A 361 -20.86 10.05 -27.99
CA GLU A 361 -22.03 9.25 -27.64
C GLU A 361 -22.36 8.26 -28.76
N ARG A 362 -22.31 8.74 -30.01
CA ARG A 362 -22.48 7.91 -31.19
C ARG A 362 -21.39 6.85 -31.30
N ALA A 363 -20.11 7.23 -31.18
CA ALA A 363 -19.00 6.28 -31.26
C ALA A 363 -19.10 5.19 -30.19
N VAL A 364 -19.49 5.56 -28.97
CA VAL A 364 -19.70 4.62 -27.87
C VAL A 364 -20.88 3.68 -28.16
N ALA A 365 -21.97 4.18 -28.74
CA ALA A 365 -23.12 3.36 -29.12
C ALA A 365 -22.76 2.32 -30.20
N GLU A 366 -22.04 2.73 -31.25
CA GLU A 366 -21.59 1.85 -32.33
C GLU A 366 -20.64 0.76 -31.81
N GLN A 367 -19.61 1.14 -31.04
CA GLN A 367 -18.67 0.15 -30.49
C GLN A 367 -19.32 -0.76 -29.44
N ARG A 368 -20.33 -0.26 -28.72
CA ARG A 368 -21.11 -1.07 -27.77
C ARG A 368 -21.88 -2.17 -28.49
N GLU A 369 -22.51 -1.88 -29.62
CA GLU A 369 -23.23 -2.88 -30.40
C GLU A 369 -22.27 -3.94 -30.92
N ALA A 370 -21.18 -3.51 -31.55
CA ALA A 370 -20.16 -4.40 -32.13
C ALA A 370 -19.55 -5.35 -31.07
N VAL A 371 -19.21 -4.85 -29.88
CA VAL A 371 -18.63 -5.71 -28.82
C VAL A 371 -19.65 -6.69 -28.24
N LEU A 372 -20.92 -6.28 -28.10
CA LEU A 372 -21.98 -7.17 -27.59
C LEU A 372 -22.32 -8.27 -28.59
N GLU A 373 -22.37 -7.94 -29.89
CA GLU A 373 -22.54 -8.93 -30.96
C GLU A 373 -21.40 -9.96 -30.94
N ALA A 374 -20.14 -9.49 -30.89
CA ALA A 374 -18.97 -10.36 -30.83
C ALA A 374 -18.99 -11.29 -29.60
N ILE A 375 -19.34 -10.77 -28.42
CA ILE A 375 -19.51 -11.58 -27.20
C ILE A 375 -20.65 -12.60 -27.35
N ASN A 376 -21.77 -12.21 -27.95
CA ASN A 376 -22.91 -13.11 -28.17
C ASN A 376 -22.61 -14.22 -29.21
N GLY A 377 -21.65 -14.01 -30.10
CA GLY A 377 -21.13 -15.05 -31.01
C GLY A 377 -20.30 -16.15 -30.34
N VAL A 378 -19.83 -15.96 -29.09
CA VAL A 378 -18.94 -16.93 -28.42
C VAL A 378 -19.71 -18.14 -27.87
N ASN A 379 -19.70 -19.28 -28.56
CA ASN A 379 -20.50 -20.47 -28.20
C ASN A 379 -20.35 -20.97 -26.74
N ASN A 380 -19.15 -20.90 -26.16
CA ASN A 380 -18.90 -21.38 -24.79
C ASN A 380 -19.39 -20.37 -23.73
N GLU A 381 -20.29 -20.80 -22.85
CA GLU A 381 -20.91 -19.94 -21.83
C GLU A 381 -19.89 -19.36 -20.83
N ILE A 382 -18.94 -20.15 -20.36
CA ILE A 382 -17.89 -19.69 -19.43
C ILE A 382 -17.06 -18.59 -20.09
N HIS A 383 -16.64 -18.81 -21.34
CA HIS A 383 -15.87 -17.83 -22.11
C HIS A 383 -16.66 -16.52 -22.29
N ARG A 384 -17.94 -16.66 -22.67
CA ARG A 384 -18.86 -15.54 -22.81
C ARG A 384 -19.03 -14.76 -21.51
N ASN A 385 -19.15 -15.45 -20.37
CA ASN A 385 -19.29 -14.82 -19.06
C ASN A 385 -18.04 -14.03 -18.67
N ILE A 386 -16.85 -14.58 -18.92
CA ILE A 386 -15.57 -13.87 -18.71
C ILE A 386 -15.53 -12.58 -19.53
N LEU A 387 -15.77 -12.66 -20.84
CA LEU A 387 -15.76 -11.50 -21.74
C LEU A 387 -16.84 -10.46 -21.37
N LYS A 388 -18.02 -10.91 -20.90
CA LYS A 388 -19.08 -10.03 -20.37
C LYS A 388 -18.64 -9.26 -19.12
N TYR A 389 -17.85 -9.88 -18.24
CA TYR A 389 -17.35 -9.19 -17.04
C TYR A 389 -16.26 -8.16 -17.38
N ILE A 390 -15.39 -8.47 -18.34
CA ILE A 390 -14.42 -7.50 -18.89
C ILE A 390 -15.17 -6.31 -19.51
N TYR A 391 -16.20 -6.57 -20.34
CA TYR A 391 -17.08 -5.51 -20.86
C TYR A 391 -17.72 -4.67 -19.76
N LYS A 392 -18.24 -5.29 -18.70
CA LYS A 392 -18.83 -4.58 -17.55
C LYS A 392 -17.82 -3.67 -16.87
N PHE A 393 -16.60 -4.15 -16.63
CA PHE A 393 -15.53 -3.36 -16.03
C PHE A 393 -15.26 -2.09 -16.82
N PHE A 394 -15.10 -2.21 -18.14
CA PHE A 394 -14.96 -1.05 -19.01
C PHE A 394 -16.20 -0.16 -18.93
N ARG A 395 -17.40 -0.69 -19.19
CA ARG A 395 -18.67 0.07 -19.19
C ARG A 395 -18.91 0.91 -17.95
N TYR A 396 -18.54 0.41 -16.76
CA TYR A 396 -18.79 1.10 -15.49
C TYR A 396 -17.56 1.86 -14.97
N THR A 397 -16.50 1.98 -15.76
CA THR A 397 -15.39 2.90 -15.47
C THR A 397 -15.87 4.34 -15.67
N LEU A 398 -15.80 5.15 -14.61
CA LEU A 398 -16.16 6.57 -14.57
C LEU A 398 -14.97 7.49 -14.80
N ARG A 399 -13.79 7.12 -14.30
CA ARG A 399 -12.51 7.80 -14.52
C ARG A 399 -11.39 6.78 -14.64
N THR A 400 -10.37 7.08 -15.44
CA THR A 400 -9.16 6.26 -15.56
C THR A 400 -7.96 7.12 -15.96
N ASN A 401 -6.78 6.78 -15.45
CA ASN A 401 -5.52 7.43 -15.80
C ASN A 401 -4.83 6.79 -17.02
N TYR A 402 -5.48 5.84 -17.71
CA TYR A 402 -4.87 5.06 -18.79
C TYR A 402 -4.25 5.92 -19.90
N TYR A 403 -4.85 7.06 -20.24
CA TYR A 403 -4.35 7.95 -21.29
C TYR A 403 -3.33 8.98 -20.79
N LEU A 404 -3.05 9.03 -19.48
CA LEU A 404 -2.02 9.92 -18.96
C LEU A 404 -0.62 9.42 -19.34
N PRO A 405 0.29 10.33 -19.72
CA PRO A 405 1.69 10.00 -19.92
C PRO A 405 2.39 9.74 -18.57
N HIS A 406 3.50 9.00 -18.60
CA HIS A 406 4.37 8.76 -17.45
C HIS A 406 3.66 8.20 -16.19
N ARG A 407 2.52 7.53 -16.35
CA ARG A 407 1.79 6.86 -15.28
C ARG A 407 2.63 5.74 -14.65
N LEU A 408 2.56 5.60 -13.32
CA LEU A 408 3.26 4.53 -12.60
C LEU A 408 2.44 3.24 -12.50
N GLY A 409 1.15 3.30 -12.81
CA GLY A 409 0.22 2.18 -12.81
C GLY A 409 -1.11 2.58 -13.44
N LEU A 410 -2.09 1.68 -13.37
CA LEU A 410 -3.45 1.93 -13.84
C LEU A 410 -4.40 2.07 -12.65
N SER A 411 -5.31 3.03 -12.75
CA SER A 411 -6.38 3.26 -11.80
C SER A 411 -7.72 3.44 -12.51
N PHE A 412 -8.77 2.97 -11.84
CA PHE A 412 -10.14 3.04 -12.35
C PHE A 412 -11.09 3.40 -11.22
N ARG A 413 -11.80 4.52 -11.35
CA ARG A 413 -12.97 4.84 -10.52
C ARG A 413 -14.18 4.17 -11.12
N LEU A 414 -14.80 3.22 -10.42
CA LEU A 414 -15.92 2.42 -10.93
C LEU A 414 -17.26 2.86 -10.35
N ASP A 415 -18.31 2.86 -11.15
CA ASP A 415 -19.68 3.00 -10.66
C ASP A 415 -20.04 1.76 -9.81
N PRO A 416 -20.42 1.94 -8.51
CA PRO A 416 -20.83 0.82 -7.64
C PRO A 416 -21.99 -0.01 -8.19
N ILE A 417 -22.75 0.46 -9.19
CA ILE A 417 -23.78 -0.33 -9.88
C ILE A 417 -23.23 -1.62 -10.51
N ILE A 418 -21.92 -1.70 -10.77
CA ILE A 418 -21.28 -2.93 -11.25
C ILE A 418 -21.49 -4.12 -10.30
N LEU A 419 -21.73 -3.85 -9.02
CA LEU A 419 -22.00 -4.84 -7.97
C LEU A 419 -23.46 -5.33 -7.95
N ALA A 420 -24.34 -4.87 -8.84
CA ALA A 420 -25.70 -5.40 -8.93
C ALA A 420 -25.69 -6.92 -9.16
N PRO A 421 -26.54 -7.70 -8.46
CA PRO A 421 -27.80 -7.28 -7.82
C PRO A 421 -27.72 -6.86 -6.35
N THR A 422 -26.53 -6.67 -5.75
CA THR A 422 -26.40 -6.17 -4.36
C THR A 422 -27.29 -4.91 -4.17
N PRO A 423 -28.09 -4.81 -3.10
CA PRO A 423 -28.98 -3.67 -2.87
C PRO A 423 -28.24 -2.33 -2.83
N ALA A 424 -28.89 -1.24 -3.25
CA ALA A 424 -28.25 0.08 -3.33
C ALA A 424 -27.68 0.54 -1.97
N GLN A 425 -28.40 0.30 -0.87
CA GLN A 425 -27.93 0.66 0.48
C GLN A 425 -26.71 -0.15 0.98
N GLU A 426 -26.42 -1.30 0.34
CA GLU A 426 -25.28 -2.14 0.69
C GLU A 426 -24.07 -1.88 -0.20
N ARG A 427 -24.25 -1.18 -1.33
CA ARG A 427 -23.15 -0.82 -2.22
C ARG A 427 -22.28 0.26 -1.57
N PRO A 428 -20.96 0.22 -1.79
CA PRO A 428 -20.09 1.31 -1.38
C PRO A 428 -20.42 2.58 -2.16
N PHE A 429 -20.12 3.73 -1.56
CA PHE A 429 -20.21 5.03 -2.22
C PHE A 429 -19.17 5.19 -3.33
N GLY A 430 -17.97 4.64 -3.12
CA GLY A 430 -16.91 4.63 -4.11
C GLY A 430 -16.13 3.33 -4.15
N LEU A 431 -15.85 2.89 -5.36
CA LEU A 431 -15.03 1.73 -5.68
C LEU A 431 -13.92 2.17 -6.63
N TYR A 432 -12.69 1.85 -6.26
CA TYR A 432 -11.50 2.08 -7.06
C TYR A 432 -10.76 0.76 -7.24
N CYS A 433 -10.24 0.54 -8.44
CA CYS A 433 -9.44 -0.61 -8.81
C CYS A 433 -8.08 -0.12 -9.30
N PHE A 434 -7.01 -0.81 -8.91
CA PHE A 434 -5.64 -0.46 -9.31
C PHE A 434 -4.90 -1.69 -9.82
N HIS A 435 -4.04 -1.47 -10.81
CA HIS A 435 -3.16 -2.48 -11.36
C HIS A 435 -1.76 -1.90 -11.52
N GLY A 436 -0.76 -2.63 -11.05
CA GLY A 436 0.65 -2.24 -11.08
C GLY A 436 1.57 -3.46 -11.19
N PRO A 437 2.90 -3.27 -11.11
CA PRO A 437 3.85 -4.36 -11.27
C PRO A 437 3.65 -5.42 -10.18
N TYR A 438 3.29 -6.64 -10.58
CA TYR A 438 2.96 -7.78 -9.70
C TYR A 438 1.91 -7.47 -8.62
N CYS A 439 1.06 -6.46 -8.84
CA CYS A 439 0.12 -6.00 -7.84
C CYS A 439 -1.26 -5.70 -8.43
N PHE A 440 -2.29 -6.10 -7.69
CA PHE A 440 -3.67 -5.72 -7.94
C PHE A 440 -4.31 -5.25 -6.63
N ALA A 441 -5.11 -4.19 -6.69
CA ALA A 441 -5.63 -3.56 -5.48
C ALA A 441 -7.03 -2.98 -5.65
N PHE A 442 -7.72 -2.84 -4.53
CA PHE A 442 -8.96 -2.10 -4.44
C PHE A 442 -8.87 -1.02 -3.36
N HIS A 443 -9.58 0.09 -3.58
CA HIS A 443 -9.99 1.00 -2.51
C HIS A 443 -11.51 1.13 -2.50
N VAL A 444 -12.12 0.92 -1.33
CA VAL A 444 -13.58 0.95 -1.13
C VAL A 444 -13.91 1.98 -0.07
N ARG A 445 -14.91 2.85 -0.32
CA ARG A 445 -15.41 3.84 0.64
C ARG A 445 -16.94 3.84 0.73
N TYR A 446 -17.48 4.01 1.93
CA TYR A 446 -18.93 3.98 2.19
C TYR A 446 -19.61 5.36 2.30
N ARG A 447 -18.84 6.44 2.36
CA ARG A 447 -19.32 7.83 2.37
C ARG A 447 -18.47 8.70 1.45
N ASP A 448 -18.94 9.90 1.16
CA ASP A 448 -18.19 10.87 0.35
C ASP A 448 -16.91 11.30 1.06
N MET A 449 -17.04 11.79 2.29
CA MET A 449 -15.89 11.99 3.17
C MET A 449 -15.63 10.67 3.89
N ALA A 450 -14.53 10.00 3.56
CA ALA A 450 -14.18 8.73 4.17
C ALA A 450 -12.66 8.60 4.34
N ARG A 451 -12.26 7.90 5.41
CA ARG A 451 -10.85 7.62 5.71
C ARG A 451 -10.60 6.15 5.95
N GLY A 452 -9.41 5.69 5.56
CA GLY A 452 -9.06 4.32 5.78
C GLY A 452 -7.64 3.91 5.50
N GLY A 453 -7.29 2.76 6.10
CA GLY A 453 -5.92 2.25 6.08
C GLY A 453 -5.55 1.64 4.73
N VAL A 454 -4.31 1.86 4.28
CA VAL A 454 -3.69 1.14 3.16
C VAL A 454 -3.00 -0.10 3.71
N ARG A 455 -3.33 -1.27 3.18
CA ARG A 455 -2.74 -2.56 3.57
C ARG A 455 -2.09 -3.22 2.36
N VAL A 456 -0.92 -3.83 2.55
CA VAL A 456 -0.32 -4.72 1.55
C VAL A 456 -0.33 -6.16 2.06
N VAL A 457 -0.95 -7.06 1.30
CA VAL A 457 -0.93 -8.51 1.53
C VAL A 457 0.21 -9.10 0.71
N ARG A 458 1.27 -9.57 1.40
CA ARG A 458 2.46 -10.14 0.77
C ARG A 458 2.31 -11.65 0.66
N THR A 459 2.58 -12.19 -0.53
CA THR A 459 2.50 -13.62 -0.79
C THR A 459 3.91 -14.17 -1.00
N GLY A 460 4.17 -15.40 -0.51
CA GLY A 460 5.49 -16.03 -0.59
C GLY A 460 5.63 -17.04 -1.73
N SER A 461 4.51 -17.46 -2.32
CA SER A 461 4.47 -18.39 -3.46
C SER A 461 3.28 -18.07 -4.35
N GLN A 462 3.25 -18.65 -5.54
CA GLN A 462 2.15 -18.48 -6.48
C GLN A 462 0.84 -19.09 -5.95
N GLU A 463 0.91 -20.23 -5.25
CA GLU A 463 -0.28 -20.87 -4.65
C GLU A 463 -0.87 -19.98 -3.54
N HIS A 464 -0.02 -19.36 -2.71
CA HIS A 464 -0.47 -18.41 -1.70
C HIS A 464 -1.12 -17.18 -2.38
N PHE A 465 -0.52 -16.66 -3.46
CA PHE A 465 -1.10 -15.56 -4.23
C PHE A 465 -2.49 -15.90 -4.79
N GLU A 466 -2.70 -17.08 -5.35
CA GLU A 466 -4.01 -17.51 -5.86
C GLU A 466 -5.07 -17.59 -4.75
N LEU A 467 -4.70 -18.09 -3.56
CA LEU A 467 -5.60 -18.15 -2.40
C LEU A 467 -6.00 -16.76 -1.88
N GLU A 468 -5.06 -15.82 -1.82
CA GLU A 468 -5.35 -14.44 -1.40
C GLU A 468 -6.09 -13.65 -2.49
N SER A 469 -5.80 -13.90 -3.77
CA SER A 469 -6.51 -13.27 -4.89
C SER A 469 -8.00 -13.58 -4.86
N ASN A 470 -8.40 -14.81 -4.53
CA ASN A 470 -9.81 -15.20 -4.45
C ASN A 470 -10.63 -14.43 -3.40
N ARG A 471 -9.98 -13.80 -2.41
CA ARG A 471 -10.62 -13.12 -1.27
C ARG A 471 -10.36 -11.61 -1.20
N LEU A 472 -9.52 -11.05 -2.08
CA LEU A 472 -9.07 -9.66 -2.02
C LEU A 472 -10.25 -8.66 -1.95
N PHE A 473 -11.24 -8.78 -2.83
CA PHE A 473 -12.41 -7.89 -2.81
C PHE A 473 -13.28 -8.04 -1.54
N ASP A 474 -13.34 -9.25 -0.96
CA ASP A 474 -14.05 -9.47 0.31
C ASP A 474 -13.33 -8.82 1.48
N GLU A 475 -12.01 -8.98 1.53
CA GLU A 475 -11.20 -8.41 2.60
C GLU A 475 -11.33 -6.88 2.63
N VAL A 476 -11.10 -6.20 1.50
CA VAL A 476 -11.21 -4.73 1.44
C VAL A 476 -12.61 -4.24 1.82
N THR A 477 -13.66 -4.93 1.38
CA THR A 477 -15.06 -4.53 1.64
C THR A 477 -15.44 -4.75 3.09
N LYS A 478 -15.03 -5.88 3.70
CA LYS A 478 -15.24 -6.18 5.12
C LYS A 478 -14.51 -5.19 6.01
N LEU A 479 -13.24 -4.88 5.70
CA LEU A 479 -12.44 -3.92 6.44
C LEU A 479 -12.98 -2.50 6.32
N ALA A 480 -13.36 -2.05 5.11
CA ALA A 480 -13.97 -0.73 4.92
C ALA A 480 -15.30 -0.60 5.69
N LYS A 481 -16.12 -1.65 5.71
CA LYS A 481 -17.38 -1.68 6.46
C LYS A 481 -17.14 -1.69 7.98
N ALA A 482 -16.16 -2.43 8.46
CA ALA A 482 -15.74 -2.38 9.86
C ALA A 482 -15.27 -0.96 10.26
N GLN A 483 -14.55 -0.27 9.38
CA GLN A 483 -14.19 1.14 9.61
C GLN A 483 -15.40 2.07 9.63
N GLN A 484 -16.45 1.83 8.84
CA GLN A 484 -17.69 2.62 8.92
C GLN A 484 -18.36 2.51 10.30
N PHE A 485 -18.32 1.33 10.94
CA PHE A 485 -18.80 1.16 12.31
C PHE A 485 -17.84 1.72 13.35
N LYS A 486 -16.56 1.86 13.04
CA LYS A 486 -15.54 2.41 13.94
C LYS A 486 -15.53 3.94 13.95
N ASN A 487 -15.81 4.56 12.81
CA ASN A 487 -15.71 6.00 12.60
C ASN A 487 -16.97 6.80 13.00
N LYS A 488 -17.91 6.22 13.75
CA LYS A 488 -19.19 6.84 14.10
C LYS A 488 -19.09 8.22 14.79
N ASP A 489 -17.95 8.55 15.38
CA ASP A 489 -17.73 9.77 16.18
C ASP A 489 -17.07 10.92 15.40
N ILE A 490 -16.74 10.71 14.14
CA ILE A 490 -15.91 11.60 13.33
C ILE A 490 -16.56 11.90 11.98
N PRO A 491 -16.21 13.02 11.33
CA PRO A 491 -16.77 13.40 10.02
C PRO A 491 -16.57 12.37 8.91
N GLU A 492 -15.49 11.59 8.98
CA GLU A 492 -15.13 10.66 7.92
C GLU A 492 -15.78 9.28 8.09
N GLY A 493 -16.56 8.84 7.09
CA GLY A 493 -16.99 7.44 6.99
C GLY A 493 -15.83 6.45 6.78
N GLY A 494 -16.16 5.17 6.69
CA GLY A 494 -15.19 4.08 6.54
C GLY A 494 -14.72 3.90 5.10
N SER A 495 -13.40 3.81 4.92
CA SER A 495 -12.79 3.29 3.70
C SER A 495 -11.68 2.27 3.98
N LYS A 496 -11.14 1.65 2.94
CA LYS A 496 -9.97 0.79 3.02
C LYS A 496 -9.32 0.65 1.66
N ALA A 497 -7.99 0.60 1.61
CA ALA A 497 -7.25 0.09 0.47
C ALA A 497 -6.55 -1.22 0.84
N VAL A 498 -6.64 -2.24 -0.02
CA VAL A 498 -5.89 -3.49 0.11
C VAL A 498 -5.21 -3.78 -1.22
N LEU A 499 -3.89 -3.93 -1.16
CA LEU A 499 -3.02 -4.29 -2.28
C LEU A 499 -2.60 -5.74 -2.10
N LEU A 500 -2.87 -6.58 -3.10
CA LEU A 500 -2.32 -7.92 -3.16
C LEU A 500 -1.01 -7.89 -3.94
N LEU A 501 0.07 -8.38 -3.34
CA LEU A 501 1.40 -8.41 -3.94
C LEU A 501 1.80 -9.85 -4.25
N GLY A 502 2.17 -10.11 -5.50
CA GLY A 502 2.74 -11.38 -5.96
C GLY A 502 4.10 -11.68 -5.34
N PRO A 503 4.56 -12.94 -5.39
CA PRO A 503 5.79 -13.39 -4.72
C PRO A 503 7.06 -12.70 -5.24
N GLU A 504 7.08 -12.30 -6.51
CA GLU A 504 8.17 -11.54 -7.13
C GLU A 504 8.00 -10.02 -7.02
N GLY A 505 6.91 -9.56 -6.39
CA GLY A 505 6.56 -8.16 -6.31
C GLY A 505 7.42 -7.38 -5.32
N ASP A 506 7.81 -6.19 -5.73
CA ASP A 506 8.43 -5.19 -4.87
C ASP A 506 7.34 -4.33 -4.22
N ILE A 507 7.36 -4.26 -2.88
CA ILE A 507 6.33 -3.54 -2.11
C ILE A 507 6.39 -2.03 -2.36
N ASP A 508 7.58 -1.45 -2.50
CA ASP A 508 7.77 -0.03 -2.70
C ASP A 508 7.20 0.35 -4.08
N LEU A 509 7.54 -0.42 -5.12
CA LEU A 509 6.99 -0.19 -6.47
C LEU A 509 5.46 -0.34 -6.49
N ALA A 510 4.90 -1.33 -5.78
CA ALA A 510 3.46 -1.55 -5.73
C ALA A 510 2.72 -0.40 -5.02
N VAL A 511 3.22 0.05 -3.87
CA VAL A 511 2.66 1.17 -3.11
C VAL A 511 2.75 2.46 -3.92
N ARG A 512 3.91 2.75 -4.53
CA ARG A 512 4.12 3.94 -5.36
C ARG A 512 3.21 3.95 -6.58
N SER A 513 3.10 2.81 -7.28
CA SER A 513 2.20 2.62 -8.41
C SER A 513 0.75 2.88 -8.03
N MET A 514 0.25 2.27 -6.96
CA MET A 514 -1.15 2.41 -6.52
C MET A 514 -1.46 3.86 -6.10
N VAL A 515 -0.62 4.47 -5.26
CA VAL A 515 -0.86 5.80 -4.72
C VAL A 515 -0.76 6.87 -5.79
N ASP A 516 0.25 6.81 -6.67
CA ASP A 516 0.38 7.81 -7.73
C ASP A 516 -0.76 7.73 -8.73
N SER A 517 -1.13 6.51 -9.12
CA SER A 517 -2.29 6.30 -10.00
C SER A 517 -3.60 6.69 -9.33
N PHE A 518 -3.69 6.62 -8.00
CA PHE A 518 -4.84 7.14 -7.26
C PHE A 518 -4.88 8.67 -7.33
N LEU A 519 -3.75 9.33 -7.07
CA LEU A 519 -3.61 10.78 -7.18
C LEU A 519 -3.96 11.29 -8.59
N ASP A 520 -3.66 10.52 -9.66
CA ASP A 520 -4.07 10.87 -11.02
C ASP A 520 -5.59 11.08 -11.17
N LEU A 521 -6.41 10.32 -10.44
CA LEU A 521 -7.88 10.44 -10.49
C LEU A 521 -8.45 11.52 -9.57
N LEU A 522 -7.60 12.08 -8.70
CA LEU A 522 -7.98 13.03 -7.64
C LEU A 522 -7.38 14.43 -7.86
N ALA A 523 -6.27 14.53 -8.59
CA ALA A 523 -5.62 15.78 -8.90
C ALA A 523 -6.48 16.61 -9.86
N ALA A 524 -6.64 17.88 -9.53
CA ALA A 524 -7.40 18.83 -10.33
C ALA A 524 -6.46 19.84 -11.00
N PRO A 525 -6.86 20.45 -12.13
CA PRO A 525 -6.09 21.50 -12.78
C PRO A 525 -5.94 22.73 -11.86
N ALA A 526 -4.76 23.35 -11.84
CA ALA A 526 -4.48 24.51 -10.99
C ALA A 526 -5.38 25.73 -11.29
N ASN A 527 -5.92 25.82 -12.51
CA ASN A 527 -6.85 26.88 -12.92
C ASN A 527 -8.30 26.63 -12.47
N GLY A 528 -8.60 25.50 -11.82
CA GLY A 528 -9.93 25.15 -11.33
C GLY A 528 -10.96 24.79 -12.41
N SER A 529 -10.54 24.48 -13.64
CA SER A 529 -11.46 24.23 -14.76
C SER A 529 -12.25 22.92 -14.69
N GLY A 530 -12.02 22.09 -13.66
CA GLY A 530 -12.68 20.80 -13.48
C GLY A 530 -12.18 20.06 -12.25
N PHE A 531 -12.66 18.82 -12.07
CA PHE A 531 -12.33 17.98 -10.91
C PHE A 531 -11.20 16.97 -11.16
N VAL A 532 -10.72 16.86 -12.40
CA VAL A 532 -9.66 15.93 -12.82
C VAL A 532 -8.74 16.59 -13.83
N LEU A 533 -7.56 16.01 -14.03
CA LEU A 533 -6.60 16.45 -15.04
C LEU A 533 -7.22 16.48 -16.46
N PRO A 534 -6.80 17.40 -17.36
CA PRO A 534 -7.44 17.60 -18.67
C PRO A 534 -7.49 16.37 -19.58
N ASP A 535 -6.50 15.48 -19.46
CA ASP A 535 -6.40 14.25 -20.24
C ASP A 535 -7.19 13.07 -19.64
N ILE A 536 -8.14 13.35 -18.73
CA ILE A 536 -9.07 12.36 -18.17
C ILE A 536 -10.50 12.73 -18.57
N VAL A 537 -11.20 11.78 -19.21
CA VAL A 537 -12.65 11.91 -19.44
C VAL A 537 -13.40 11.65 -18.12
N ASP A 538 -14.06 12.68 -17.59
CA ASP A 538 -14.77 12.61 -16.30
C ASP A 538 -16.26 12.30 -16.47
N HIS A 539 -16.64 11.02 -16.34
CA HIS A 539 -18.05 10.61 -16.31
C HIS A 539 -18.70 10.77 -14.91
N LEU A 540 -17.91 11.10 -13.88
CA LEU A 540 -18.41 11.30 -12.50
C LEU A 540 -18.84 12.75 -12.26
N ASN A 541 -18.11 13.72 -12.83
CA ASN A 541 -18.35 15.16 -12.73
C ASN A 541 -18.55 15.66 -11.28
N ARG A 542 -17.69 15.20 -10.36
CA ARG A 542 -17.74 15.56 -8.93
C ARG A 542 -16.36 15.56 -8.29
N GLU A 543 -16.05 16.55 -7.44
CA GLU A 543 -14.85 16.51 -6.59
C GLU A 543 -14.89 15.28 -5.67
N GLU A 544 -13.77 14.55 -5.59
CA GLU A 544 -13.60 13.46 -4.63
C GLU A 544 -12.42 13.77 -3.71
N VAL A 545 -12.66 13.76 -2.41
CA VAL A 545 -11.64 13.95 -1.38
C VAL A 545 -11.38 12.61 -0.69
N ILE A 546 -10.12 12.22 -0.59
CA ILE A 546 -9.69 10.95 -0.03
C ILE A 546 -8.69 11.19 1.10
N PHE A 547 -8.83 10.41 2.16
CA PHE A 547 -7.89 10.37 3.27
C PHE A 547 -7.43 8.93 3.51
N LEU A 548 -6.12 8.73 3.50
CA LEU A 548 -5.46 7.46 3.76
C LEU A 548 -4.87 7.44 5.17
N GLY A 549 -4.70 6.25 5.71
CA GLY A 549 -3.90 6.01 6.90
C GLY A 549 -3.05 4.74 6.73
N PRO A 550 -2.11 4.47 7.65
CA PRO A 550 -1.31 3.26 7.58
C PRO A 550 -2.11 2.03 8.07
N ASP A 551 -1.74 0.87 7.56
CA ASP A 551 -2.12 -0.45 8.08
C ASP A 551 -0.94 -1.43 7.83
N GLU A 552 -1.17 -2.74 7.90
CA GLU A 552 -0.14 -3.78 7.75
C GLU A 552 0.73 -3.57 6.51
N ASN A 553 2.05 -3.67 6.74
CA ASN A 553 3.13 -3.51 5.76
C ASN A 553 3.33 -2.09 5.19
N ILE A 554 2.68 -1.05 5.74
CA ILE A 554 3.00 0.35 5.46
C ILE A 554 4.00 0.88 6.50
N THR A 555 5.17 1.33 6.03
CA THR A 555 6.27 1.81 6.88
C THR A 555 6.25 3.34 7.01
N PRO A 556 6.97 3.94 7.97
CA PRO A 556 7.12 5.40 8.05
C PRO A 556 7.65 6.06 6.77
N GLU A 557 8.53 5.38 6.02
CA GLU A 557 9.05 5.84 4.73
C GLU A 557 7.94 5.88 3.69
N HIS A 558 7.08 4.85 3.64
CA HIS A 558 5.87 4.87 2.80
C HIS A 558 4.96 6.04 3.16
N ILE A 559 4.68 6.27 4.45
CA ILE A 559 3.82 7.38 4.91
C ILE A 559 4.38 8.73 4.43
N SER A 560 5.68 8.94 4.63
CA SER A 560 6.36 10.19 4.25
C SER A 560 6.34 10.39 2.73
N TRP A 561 6.63 9.34 1.96
CA TRP A 561 6.57 9.39 0.50
C TRP A 561 5.16 9.69 -0.01
N ILE A 562 4.12 9.06 0.55
CA ILE A 562 2.72 9.27 0.13
C ILE A 562 2.31 10.74 0.32
N ALA A 563 2.63 11.33 1.48
CA ALA A 563 2.31 12.72 1.77
C ALA A 563 3.07 13.70 0.84
N ALA A 564 4.38 13.49 0.67
CA ALA A 564 5.20 14.30 -0.23
C ALA A 564 4.74 14.16 -1.70
N ARG A 565 4.33 12.96 -2.11
CA ARG A 565 3.83 12.70 -3.46
C ARG A 565 2.50 13.41 -3.70
N ALA A 566 1.58 13.43 -2.73
CA ALA A 566 0.33 14.18 -2.84
C ALA A 566 0.58 15.67 -3.09
N ALA A 567 1.53 16.28 -2.38
CA ALA A 567 1.93 17.68 -2.62
C ALA A 567 2.50 17.86 -4.03
N LYS A 568 3.42 16.98 -4.44
CA LYS A 568 4.05 17.03 -5.77
C LYS A 568 3.05 16.87 -6.92
N ARG A 569 2.00 16.07 -6.75
CA ARG A 569 0.93 15.87 -7.75
C ARG A 569 -0.12 16.98 -7.73
N GLY A 570 -0.03 17.95 -6.81
CA GLY A 570 -1.00 19.04 -6.70
C GLY A 570 -2.33 18.61 -6.10
N TYR A 571 -2.35 17.58 -5.25
CA TYR A 571 -3.55 17.27 -4.48
C TYR A 571 -3.88 18.45 -3.55
N LYS A 572 -5.15 18.82 -3.50
CA LYS A 572 -5.61 20.08 -2.87
C LYS A 572 -5.27 20.22 -1.39
N TRP A 573 -5.25 19.11 -0.64
CA TRP A 573 -4.88 19.08 0.78
C TRP A 573 -3.84 17.98 1.04
N PRO A 574 -2.58 18.19 0.67
CA PRO A 574 -1.56 17.14 0.75
C PRO A 574 -1.27 16.72 2.19
N GLY A 575 -1.30 17.66 3.14
CA GLY A 575 -1.14 17.41 4.57
C GLY A 575 -2.24 16.53 5.18
N ALA A 576 -3.42 16.47 4.56
CA ALA A 576 -4.53 15.62 4.99
C ALA A 576 -4.60 14.27 4.25
N PHE A 577 -3.87 14.10 3.13
CA PHE A 577 -4.00 12.91 2.28
C PHE A 577 -3.58 11.62 2.99
N MET A 578 -2.57 11.67 3.85
CA MET A 578 -2.11 10.54 4.65
C MET A 578 -1.94 10.96 6.12
N SER A 579 -2.57 10.22 7.04
CA SER A 579 -2.43 10.44 8.48
C SER A 579 -1.24 9.68 9.07
N SER A 580 -0.93 9.95 10.35
CA SER A 580 0.15 9.33 11.11
C SER A 580 1.55 9.67 10.58
N LYS A 581 1.70 10.87 10.01
CA LYS A 581 2.98 11.37 9.48
C LYS A 581 3.99 11.61 10.62
N PRO A 582 5.29 11.29 10.42
CA PRO A 582 6.35 11.84 11.24
C PRO A 582 6.40 13.37 11.14
N GLY A 583 6.92 14.05 12.16
CA GLY A 583 7.05 15.51 12.14
C GLY A 583 5.69 16.22 12.25
N ALA A 584 5.21 16.81 11.15
CA ALA A 584 3.93 17.53 11.05
C ALA A 584 2.71 16.57 10.99
N GLY A 585 2.68 15.60 11.91
CA GLY A 585 1.59 14.65 12.12
C GLY A 585 1.64 14.06 13.53
N ILE A 586 0.78 13.07 13.79
CA ILE A 586 0.66 12.46 15.12
C ILE A 586 0.99 10.97 15.03
N ALA A 587 2.21 10.60 15.40
CA ALA A 587 2.64 9.21 15.38
C ALA A 587 1.91 8.40 16.46
N HIS A 588 1.10 7.43 16.05
CA HIS A 588 0.23 6.68 16.98
C HIS A 588 1.01 5.94 18.07
N LYS A 589 2.15 5.35 17.70
CA LYS A 589 3.02 4.61 18.63
C LYS A 589 3.69 5.51 19.66
N GLU A 590 4.08 6.71 19.25
CA GLU A 590 4.73 7.70 20.12
C GLU A 590 3.78 8.13 21.26
N TYR A 591 2.52 8.41 20.91
CA TYR A 591 1.54 8.94 21.87
C TYR A 591 0.59 7.89 22.46
N GLY A 592 0.70 6.62 22.06
CA GLY A 592 -0.15 5.54 22.57
C GLY A 592 -1.65 5.72 22.35
N VAL A 593 -2.05 6.44 21.28
CA VAL A 593 -3.43 6.94 21.11
C VAL A 593 -4.48 5.84 21.09
N THR A 594 -4.17 4.68 20.49
CA THR A 594 -5.08 3.53 20.46
C THR A 594 -5.23 2.92 21.86
N SER A 595 -4.11 2.81 22.58
CA SER A 595 -4.04 2.18 23.90
C SER A 595 -4.71 3.01 24.99
N GLU A 596 -4.69 4.35 24.88
CA GLU A 596 -5.47 5.24 25.75
C GLU A 596 -6.96 4.89 25.72
N GLY A 597 -7.51 4.66 24.53
CA GLY A 597 -8.90 4.20 24.38
C GLY A 597 -9.14 2.83 25.02
N VAL A 598 -8.27 1.86 24.70
CA VAL A 598 -8.36 0.48 25.24
C VAL A 598 -8.37 0.48 26.76
N VAL A 599 -7.50 1.26 27.41
CA VAL A 599 -7.44 1.32 28.89
C VAL A 599 -8.66 2.03 29.48
N VAL A 600 -9.22 3.04 28.82
CA VAL A 600 -10.49 3.66 29.25
C VAL A 600 -11.64 2.66 29.19
N PHE A 601 -11.75 1.87 28.12
CA PHE A 601 -12.75 0.79 28.04
C PHE A 601 -12.50 -0.30 29.08
N ALA A 602 -11.24 -0.67 29.33
CA ALA A 602 -10.88 -1.63 30.37
C ALA A 602 -11.30 -1.16 31.77
N ARG A 603 -11.12 0.13 32.08
CA ARG A 603 -11.59 0.73 33.35
C ARG A 603 -13.09 0.57 33.54
N GLU A 604 -13.90 0.97 32.56
CA GLU A 604 -15.36 0.90 32.66
C GLU A 604 -15.86 -0.56 32.67
N LEU A 605 -15.17 -1.46 31.97
CA LEU A 605 -15.45 -2.90 32.01
C LEU A 605 -15.15 -3.51 33.40
N LEU A 606 -14.03 -3.14 34.03
CA LEU A 606 -13.70 -3.56 35.39
C LEU A 606 -14.75 -3.10 36.40
N LEU A 607 -15.19 -1.84 36.29
CA LEU A 607 -16.27 -1.30 37.13
C LEU A 607 -17.57 -2.09 36.95
N ALA A 608 -17.90 -2.47 35.70
CA ALA A 608 -19.06 -3.33 35.42
C ALA A 608 -18.90 -4.76 35.99
N LEU A 609 -17.66 -5.24 36.12
CA LEU A 609 -17.30 -6.51 36.78
C LEU A 609 -17.23 -6.40 38.32
N GLY A 610 -17.48 -5.21 38.89
CA GLY A 610 -17.43 -4.94 40.32
C GLY A 610 -16.02 -4.73 40.88
N ILE A 611 -15.04 -4.45 40.01
CA ILE A 611 -13.66 -4.16 40.39
C ILE A 611 -13.40 -2.66 40.18
N ASP A 612 -13.04 -1.95 41.23
CA ASP A 612 -12.57 -0.56 41.15
C ASP A 612 -11.04 -0.55 40.98
N PRO A 613 -10.50 -0.36 39.76
CA PRO A 613 -9.06 -0.46 39.52
C PRO A 613 -8.23 0.61 40.22
N ALA A 614 -8.87 1.70 40.69
CA ALA A 614 -8.19 2.73 41.47
C ALA A 614 -7.97 2.31 42.94
N ARG A 615 -8.70 1.31 43.42
CA ARG A 615 -8.71 0.88 44.83
C ARG A 615 -8.39 -0.59 45.06
N GLN A 616 -8.50 -1.40 44.01
CA GLN A 616 -8.37 -2.85 44.08
C GLN A 616 -7.35 -3.34 43.05
N THR A 617 -6.58 -4.36 43.44
CA THR A 617 -5.70 -5.06 42.52
C THR A 617 -6.51 -5.86 41.52
N PHE A 618 -6.07 -5.88 40.26
CA PHE A 618 -6.67 -6.65 39.17
C PHE A 618 -5.58 -7.25 38.28
N SER A 619 -5.91 -8.34 37.61
CA SER A 619 -5.00 -9.09 36.75
C SER A 619 -5.32 -8.91 35.28
N VAL A 620 -4.29 -8.75 34.45
CA VAL A 620 -4.39 -8.53 33.01
C VAL A 620 -3.49 -9.51 32.26
N LYS A 621 -4.02 -10.18 31.25
CA LYS A 621 -3.24 -10.90 30.25
C LYS A 621 -3.36 -10.26 28.88
N LEU A 622 -2.30 -10.29 28.10
CA LEU A 622 -2.23 -9.64 26.78
C LEU A 622 -1.68 -10.57 25.70
N THR A 623 -2.11 -10.34 24.46
CA THR A 623 -1.33 -10.70 23.28
C THR A 623 -0.77 -9.45 22.63
N GLY A 624 0.34 -9.58 21.91
CA GLY A 624 1.22 -8.47 21.54
C GLY A 624 2.29 -8.25 22.61
N GLY A 625 3.50 -7.90 22.17
CA GLY A 625 4.69 -7.81 23.03
C GLY A 625 5.21 -6.39 23.24
N PRO A 626 6.35 -6.24 23.93
CA PRO A 626 6.94 -4.95 24.28
C PRO A 626 7.31 -4.07 23.07
N ALA A 627 7.56 -4.66 21.90
CA ALA A 627 7.83 -3.92 20.67
C ALA A 627 6.55 -3.49 19.91
N GLY A 628 5.38 -4.05 20.25
CA GLY A 628 4.12 -3.83 19.53
C GLY A 628 3.49 -2.47 19.85
N ASP A 629 2.87 -1.82 18.87
CA ASP A 629 2.26 -0.49 19.01
C ASP A 629 1.22 -0.43 20.14
N VAL A 630 0.21 -1.30 20.10
CA VAL A 630 -0.88 -1.29 21.09
C VAL A 630 -0.45 -1.88 22.42
N ALA A 631 0.14 -3.08 22.42
CA ALA A 631 0.45 -3.82 23.64
C ALA A 631 1.44 -3.06 24.55
N SER A 632 2.52 -2.51 23.98
CA SER A 632 3.51 -1.75 24.75
C SER A 632 2.90 -0.52 25.43
N ASN A 633 2.08 0.24 24.69
CA ASN A 633 1.42 1.41 25.22
C ASN A 633 0.31 1.05 26.22
N VAL A 634 -0.40 -0.07 26.05
CA VAL A 634 -1.35 -0.56 27.08
C VAL A 634 -0.60 -0.85 28.38
N ILE A 635 0.54 -1.54 28.31
CA ILE A 635 1.37 -1.82 29.50
C ILE A 635 1.81 -0.51 30.18
N ARG A 636 2.37 0.45 29.42
CA ARG A 636 2.77 1.75 29.97
C ARG A 636 1.63 2.49 30.65
N ILE A 637 0.46 2.53 30.01
CA ILE A 637 -0.70 3.26 30.52
C ILE A 637 -1.27 2.56 31.76
N LEU A 638 -1.34 1.23 31.79
CA LEU A 638 -1.77 0.49 32.98
C LEU A 638 -0.85 0.77 34.18
N ILE A 639 0.47 0.75 33.97
CA ILE A 639 1.46 1.07 35.00
C ILE A 639 1.33 2.54 35.44
N ARG A 640 1.19 3.47 34.48
CA ARG A 640 1.04 4.91 34.77
C ARG A 640 -0.19 5.23 35.61
N GLU A 641 -1.34 4.66 35.25
CA GLU A 641 -2.64 5.01 35.87
C GLU A 641 -2.92 4.25 37.16
N TYR A 642 -2.43 3.01 37.29
CA TYR A 642 -2.81 2.10 38.37
C TYR A 642 -1.65 1.56 39.19
N GLY A 643 -0.40 1.71 38.74
CA GLY A 643 0.78 1.18 39.42
C GLY A 643 0.62 -0.30 39.79
N GLU A 644 0.99 -0.66 41.01
CA GLU A 644 0.93 -2.02 41.57
C GLU A 644 -0.47 -2.65 41.56
N ASN A 645 -1.55 -1.87 41.40
CA ASN A 645 -2.89 -2.44 41.26
C ASN A 645 -3.04 -3.22 39.95
N ALA A 646 -2.28 -2.88 38.90
CA ALA A 646 -2.31 -3.56 37.61
C ALA A 646 -1.27 -4.70 37.55
N ARG A 647 -1.71 -5.93 37.79
CA ARG A 647 -0.86 -7.12 37.69
C ARG A 647 -0.89 -7.69 36.29
N ILE A 648 0.21 -7.56 35.55
CA ILE A 648 0.32 -8.09 34.20
C ILE A 648 0.83 -9.53 34.31
N VAL A 649 -0.06 -10.50 34.15
CA VAL A 649 0.22 -11.91 34.46
C VAL A 649 0.68 -12.73 33.26
N ALA A 650 0.39 -12.27 32.04
CA ALA A 650 0.82 -12.97 30.83
C ALA A 650 0.95 -12.02 29.64
N MET A 651 1.95 -12.28 28.79
CA MET A 651 2.20 -11.56 27.55
C MET A 651 2.77 -12.50 26.49
N ALA A 652 2.25 -12.45 25.27
CA ALA A 652 2.71 -13.29 24.16
C ALA A 652 2.86 -12.48 22.86
N ASP A 653 3.95 -12.69 22.11
CA ASP A 653 4.19 -12.05 20.82
C ASP A 653 4.69 -13.03 19.74
N GLY A 654 5.14 -12.49 18.60
CA GLY A 654 5.63 -13.31 17.48
C GLY A 654 6.83 -14.20 17.82
N HIS A 655 7.58 -13.88 18.88
CA HIS A 655 8.88 -14.44 19.21
C HIS A 655 8.90 -15.26 20.50
N GLY A 656 7.81 -15.24 21.28
CA GLY A 656 7.75 -15.96 22.54
C GLY A 656 6.63 -15.51 23.45
N ALA A 657 6.71 -15.95 24.71
CA ALA A 657 5.75 -15.61 25.74
C ALA A 657 6.40 -15.57 27.12
N ALA A 658 5.81 -14.75 28.00
CA ALA A 658 6.16 -14.65 29.42
C ALA A 658 4.89 -14.77 30.26
N PHE A 659 4.99 -15.47 31.39
CA PHE A 659 3.89 -15.73 32.32
C PHE A 659 4.39 -15.65 33.76
N ASP A 660 3.68 -14.88 34.59
CA ASP A 660 3.83 -14.85 36.05
C ASP A 660 2.45 -14.74 36.71
N PRO A 661 1.98 -15.73 37.47
CA PRO A 661 0.68 -15.64 38.14
C PRO A 661 0.60 -14.55 39.23
N ASP A 662 1.74 -14.14 39.81
CA ASP A 662 1.78 -13.09 40.83
C ASP A 662 1.91 -11.68 40.20
N GLY A 663 2.27 -11.62 38.91
CA GLY A 663 2.42 -10.40 38.11
C GLY A 663 3.89 -10.14 37.75
N MET A 664 4.14 -9.83 36.47
CA MET A 664 5.48 -9.53 35.97
C MET A 664 6.01 -8.19 36.51
N ASP A 665 7.32 -8.15 36.79
CA ASP A 665 8.05 -6.94 37.24
C ASP A 665 7.87 -5.77 36.25
N HIS A 666 7.34 -4.65 36.75
CA HIS A 666 7.03 -3.47 35.94
C HIS A 666 8.28 -2.79 35.39
N ALA A 667 9.38 -2.75 36.15
CA ALA A 667 10.62 -2.12 35.72
C ALA A 667 11.24 -2.89 34.55
N GLU A 668 11.19 -4.21 34.61
CA GLU A 668 11.63 -5.10 33.54
C GLU A 668 10.75 -4.99 32.29
N LEU A 669 9.42 -4.92 32.45
CA LEU A 669 8.51 -4.65 31.33
C LEU A 669 8.84 -3.32 30.64
N LEU A 670 9.05 -2.24 31.41
CA LEU A 670 9.40 -0.93 30.87
C LEU A 670 10.75 -0.96 30.17
N ARG A 671 11.77 -1.63 30.74
CA ARG A 671 13.08 -1.83 30.12
C ARG A 671 12.95 -2.51 28.76
N LEU A 672 12.16 -3.58 28.65
CA LEU A 672 11.90 -4.26 27.38
C LEU A 672 11.24 -3.34 26.37
N ILE A 673 10.25 -2.55 26.78
CA ILE A 673 9.58 -1.62 25.86
C ILE A 673 10.56 -0.55 25.37
N ASP A 674 11.32 0.08 26.27
CA ASP A 674 12.28 1.15 25.93
C ASP A 674 13.38 0.67 24.96
N SER A 675 13.80 -0.59 25.10
CA SER A 675 14.81 -1.23 24.26
C SER A 675 14.27 -1.89 22.98
N GLY A 676 12.95 -1.85 22.74
CA GLY A 676 12.32 -2.54 21.61
C GLY A 676 12.43 -4.08 21.71
N GLY A 677 12.52 -4.61 22.93
CA GLY A 677 12.63 -6.02 23.25
C GLY A 677 11.39 -6.84 22.89
N ARG A 678 11.53 -8.16 23.05
CA ARG A 678 10.52 -9.18 22.74
C ARG A 678 10.02 -9.82 24.02
N ALA A 679 8.86 -10.47 23.98
CA ALA A 679 8.34 -11.21 25.13
C ALA A 679 9.31 -12.30 25.62
N SER A 680 10.02 -12.97 24.70
CA SER A 680 11.06 -13.96 25.03
C SER A 680 12.34 -13.37 25.65
N GLY A 681 12.49 -12.04 25.64
CA GLY A 681 13.63 -11.34 26.22
C GLY A 681 13.46 -10.95 27.69
N PHE A 682 12.32 -11.30 28.31
CA PHE A 682 12.06 -11.01 29.72
C PHE A 682 13.05 -11.73 30.63
N ASP A 683 13.64 -11.03 31.59
CA ASP A 683 14.56 -11.60 32.56
C ASP A 683 13.82 -12.60 33.48
N ALA A 684 14.05 -13.89 33.26
CA ALA A 684 13.41 -14.95 34.03
C ALA A 684 13.73 -14.90 35.54
N THR A 685 14.81 -14.21 35.97
CA THR A 685 15.13 -14.05 37.39
C THR A 685 14.21 -13.06 38.11
N ARG A 686 13.44 -12.27 37.36
CA ARG A 686 12.45 -11.30 37.86
C ARG A 686 11.06 -11.91 38.03
N LEU A 687 10.87 -13.17 37.65
CA LEU A 687 9.62 -13.90 37.84
C LEU A 687 9.59 -14.51 39.24
N THR A 688 8.48 -14.32 39.96
CA THR A 688 8.35 -14.76 41.36
C THR A 688 7.27 -15.81 41.56
N GLY A 689 6.26 -15.85 40.70
CA GLY A 689 5.11 -16.74 40.87
C GLY A 689 5.40 -18.21 40.61
N ALA A 690 4.67 -19.08 41.30
CA ALA A 690 4.80 -20.52 41.12
C ALA A 690 4.40 -20.94 39.69
N GLY A 691 5.33 -21.58 38.96
CA GLY A 691 5.12 -21.98 37.57
C GLY A 691 5.27 -20.84 36.55
N ALA A 692 5.87 -19.71 36.96
CA ALA A 692 6.24 -18.64 36.04
C ALA A 692 7.32 -19.09 35.04
N PHE A 693 7.27 -18.56 33.82
CA PHE A 693 8.22 -18.92 32.76
C PHE A 693 8.39 -17.82 31.71
N VAL A 694 9.48 -17.93 30.94
CA VAL A 694 9.71 -17.24 29.67
C VAL A 694 10.09 -18.29 28.63
N VAL A 695 9.48 -18.21 27.44
CA VAL A 695 9.73 -19.14 26.33
C VAL A 695 9.97 -18.40 25.03
N SER A 696 10.79 -18.99 24.15
CA SER A 696 11.09 -18.50 22.80
C SER A 696 10.43 -19.37 21.75
N THR A 697 9.94 -18.78 20.66
CA THR A 697 9.41 -19.53 19.50
C THR A 697 10.51 -20.21 18.67
N GLN A 698 11.79 -20.04 19.04
CA GLN A 698 12.88 -20.86 18.52
C GLN A 698 12.82 -22.30 19.06
N ASP A 699 12.12 -22.51 20.19
CA ASP A 699 11.80 -23.83 20.73
C ASP A 699 10.42 -24.27 20.21
N PRO A 700 10.28 -25.49 19.63
CA PRO A 700 8.99 -26.04 19.22
C PRO A 700 7.92 -26.00 20.33
N ASP A 701 8.28 -26.30 21.58
CA ASP A 701 7.34 -26.25 22.72
C ASP A 701 6.96 -24.80 23.06
N GLY A 702 7.90 -23.87 22.87
CA GLY A 702 7.66 -22.44 23.04
C GLY A 702 6.61 -21.89 22.08
N VAL A 703 6.54 -22.41 20.84
CA VAL A 703 5.48 -22.06 19.87
C VAL A 703 4.10 -22.46 20.41
N ARG A 704 3.96 -23.70 20.89
CA ARG A 704 2.70 -24.21 21.44
C ARG A 704 2.27 -23.43 22.68
N ILE A 705 3.18 -23.19 23.61
CA ILE A 705 2.92 -22.40 24.83
C ILE A 705 2.46 -20.99 24.46
N ARG A 706 3.15 -20.32 23.54
CA ARG A 706 2.78 -18.98 23.05
C ARG A 706 1.37 -18.96 22.46
N ASP A 707 1.06 -19.93 21.60
CA ASP A 707 -0.25 -20.03 20.93
C ASP A 707 -1.39 -20.34 21.92
N GLU A 708 -1.13 -21.03 23.03
CA GLU A 708 -2.16 -21.42 24.02
C GLU A 708 -2.26 -20.50 25.25
N LEU A 709 -1.25 -19.68 25.55
CA LEU A 709 -1.14 -18.95 26.81
C LEU A 709 -2.37 -18.07 27.12
N HIS A 710 -2.91 -17.41 26.11
CA HIS A 710 -4.09 -16.56 26.25
C HIS A 710 -5.36 -17.35 26.65
N ASN A 711 -5.41 -18.65 26.39
CA ASN A 711 -6.51 -19.53 26.81
C ASN A 711 -6.33 -20.05 28.24
N GLN A 712 -5.08 -20.22 28.67
CA GLN A 712 -4.75 -20.90 29.93
C GLN A 712 -4.55 -19.94 31.10
N ALA A 713 -3.85 -18.81 30.88
CA ALA A 713 -3.58 -17.84 31.94
C ALA A 713 -4.89 -17.26 32.49
N ARG A 714 -5.07 -17.31 33.82
CA ARG A 714 -6.23 -16.72 34.51
C ARG A 714 -5.98 -15.24 34.76
N ALA A 715 -6.95 -14.40 34.41
CA ALA A 715 -6.90 -12.96 34.64
C ALA A 715 -8.32 -12.38 34.80
N ASP A 716 -8.45 -11.16 35.31
CA ASP A 716 -9.71 -10.42 35.30
C ASP A 716 -10.02 -9.92 33.88
N LEU A 717 -8.99 -9.44 33.19
CA LEU A 717 -9.06 -8.92 31.83
C LEU A 717 -8.14 -9.65 30.87
N PHE A 718 -8.64 -9.85 29.65
CA PHE A 718 -7.84 -10.16 28.48
C PHE A 718 -7.86 -9.00 27.48
N ILE A 719 -6.69 -8.51 27.09
CA ILE A 719 -6.54 -7.46 26.09
C ILE A 719 -5.75 -8.04 24.91
N PRO A 720 -6.42 -8.53 23.84
CA PRO A 720 -5.71 -8.89 22.63
C PRO A 720 -5.22 -7.63 21.93
N ALA A 721 -3.93 -7.37 21.96
CA ALA A 721 -3.27 -6.18 21.40
C ALA A 721 -2.21 -6.53 20.32
N GLY A 722 -2.26 -7.78 19.83
CA GLY A 722 -1.49 -8.30 18.71
C GLY A 722 -1.91 -9.74 18.42
N GLY A 723 -1.54 -10.27 17.26
CA GLY A 723 -1.87 -11.64 16.85
C GLY A 723 -2.53 -11.71 15.49
N ARG A 724 -2.77 -12.94 15.01
CA ARG A 724 -3.38 -13.19 13.70
C ARG A 724 -4.90 -12.94 13.77
N PRO A 725 -5.54 -12.49 12.68
CA PRO A 725 -6.99 -12.49 12.59
C PRO A 725 -7.58 -13.86 12.92
N GLU A 726 -8.72 -13.89 13.60
CA GLU A 726 -9.47 -15.10 13.97
C GLU A 726 -8.64 -16.13 14.75
N THR A 727 -7.67 -15.67 15.55
CA THR A 727 -6.89 -16.52 16.47
C THR A 727 -7.81 -17.28 17.43
N ILE A 728 -8.85 -16.61 17.95
CA ILE A 728 -9.96 -17.29 18.60
C ILE A 728 -11.14 -17.36 17.61
N ASN A 729 -11.58 -18.56 17.30
CA ASN A 729 -12.64 -18.85 16.33
C ASN A 729 -13.52 -20.02 16.81
N MET A 730 -14.52 -20.42 16.02
CA MET A 730 -15.48 -21.43 16.46
C MET A 730 -14.90 -22.82 16.72
N THR A 731 -13.72 -23.15 16.17
CA THR A 731 -13.10 -24.45 16.41
C THR A 731 -12.37 -24.50 17.75
N ASN A 732 -11.95 -23.35 18.30
CA ASN A 732 -11.10 -23.31 19.50
C ASN A 732 -11.62 -22.44 20.67
N TRP A 733 -12.68 -21.65 20.51
CA TRP A 733 -13.15 -20.72 21.56
C TRP A 733 -13.40 -21.37 22.94
N LYS A 734 -13.80 -22.65 22.96
CA LYS A 734 -14.01 -23.41 24.20
C LYS A 734 -12.73 -23.60 25.01
N GLN A 735 -11.55 -23.53 24.38
CA GLN A 735 -10.26 -23.60 25.07
C GLN A 735 -10.06 -22.40 26.00
N PHE A 736 -10.72 -21.27 25.73
CA PHE A 736 -10.72 -20.12 26.61
C PHE A 736 -11.47 -20.37 27.93
N LEU A 737 -12.24 -21.46 28.03
CA LEU A 737 -12.99 -21.87 29.22
C LEU A 737 -12.24 -22.98 29.96
N GLY A 738 -12.30 -22.95 31.29
CA GLY A 738 -11.85 -24.05 32.14
C GLY A 738 -12.76 -25.26 32.04
N ARG A 739 -12.35 -26.37 32.66
CA ARG A 739 -13.15 -27.61 32.74
C ARG A 739 -14.50 -27.42 33.45
N ASP A 740 -14.55 -26.45 34.36
CA ASP A 740 -15.73 -26.00 35.10
C ASP A 740 -16.61 -25.01 34.32
N GLY A 741 -16.22 -24.65 33.08
CA GLY A 741 -16.87 -23.63 32.28
C GLY A 741 -16.43 -22.21 32.62
N THR A 742 -15.61 -22.00 33.65
CA THR A 742 -15.15 -20.66 34.06
C THR A 742 -14.19 -20.11 33.01
N PRO A 743 -14.44 -18.92 32.45
CA PRO A 743 -13.58 -18.34 31.44
C PRO A 743 -12.21 -17.97 32.04
N SER A 744 -11.19 -18.02 31.20
CA SER A 744 -9.82 -17.64 31.58
C SER A 744 -9.65 -16.14 31.78
N ALA A 745 -10.57 -15.31 31.27
CA ALA A 745 -10.79 -13.96 31.76
C ALA A 745 -12.27 -13.58 31.76
N ARG A 746 -12.67 -12.73 32.70
CA ARG A 746 -14.06 -12.28 32.89
C ARG A 746 -14.46 -11.19 31.90
N GLY A 747 -13.50 -10.35 31.49
CA GLY A 747 -13.68 -9.30 30.51
C GLY A 747 -12.64 -9.37 29.38
N ILE A 748 -13.06 -8.96 28.17
CA ILE A 748 -12.19 -8.82 27.00
C ILE A 748 -12.34 -7.41 26.41
N VAL A 749 -11.22 -6.74 26.13
CA VAL A 749 -11.20 -5.46 25.41
C VAL A 749 -10.31 -5.60 24.18
N GLU A 750 -10.90 -5.63 22.98
CA GLU A 750 -10.17 -5.91 21.74
C GLU A 750 -9.33 -4.72 21.25
N GLY A 751 -8.02 -4.73 21.54
CA GLY A 751 -7.06 -3.75 21.02
C GLY A 751 -6.68 -4.01 19.56
N ALA A 752 -6.54 -5.27 19.16
CA ALA A 752 -6.23 -5.71 17.81
C ALA A 752 -7.48 -5.88 16.95
N ASN A 753 -7.36 -5.65 15.64
CA ASN A 753 -8.46 -5.86 14.71
C ASN A 753 -8.71 -7.36 14.49
N ILE A 754 -9.95 -7.82 14.71
CA ILE A 754 -10.44 -9.16 14.34
C ILE A 754 -9.64 -10.31 15.01
N PHE A 755 -9.14 -10.13 16.24
CA PHE A 755 -8.49 -11.23 16.96
C PHE A 755 -9.46 -12.38 17.27
N ILE A 756 -10.72 -12.04 17.61
CA ILE A 756 -11.80 -13.00 17.86
C ILE A 756 -12.80 -12.96 16.69
N ALA A 757 -13.10 -14.13 16.12
CA ALA A 757 -14.15 -14.28 15.12
C ALA A 757 -15.53 -13.89 15.69
N ALA A 758 -16.43 -13.37 14.85
CA ALA A 758 -17.70 -12.78 15.34
C ALA A 758 -18.62 -13.79 16.04
N ASP A 759 -18.66 -15.02 15.53
CA ASP A 759 -19.39 -16.15 16.10
C ASP A 759 -18.76 -16.66 17.40
N ALA A 760 -17.42 -16.75 17.46
CA ALA A 760 -16.68 -17.09 18.67
C ALA A 760 -16.88 -16.04 19.76
N ARG A 761 -16.88 -14.75 19.42
CA ARG A 761 -17.20 -13.65 20.34
C ARG A 761 -18.59 -13.83 20.95
N THR A 762 -19.57 -14.13 20.11
CA THR A 762 -20.96 -14.37 20.55
C THR A 762 -21.02 -15.57 21.50
N ALA A 763 -20.26 -16.64 21.23
CA ALA A 763 -20.21 -17.82 22.09
C ALA A 763 -19.55 -17.52 23.46
N LEU A 764 -18.48 -16.73 23.47
CA LEU A 764 -17.84 -16.26 24.71
C LEU A 764 -18.77 -15.37 25.55
N GLU A 765 -19.50 -14.46 24.91
CA GLU A 765 -20.49 -13.61 25.61
C GLU A 765 -21.61 -14.45 26.23
N LYS A 766 -22.09 -15.49 25.53
CA LYS A 766 -23.06 -16.45 26.09
C LYS A 766 -22.49 -17.28 27.26
N ALA A 767 -21.17 -17.48 27.31
CA ALA A 767 -20.48 -18.12 28.41
C ALA A 767 -20.20 -17.16 29.59
N GLY A 768 -20.72 -15.93 29.55
CA GLY A 768 -20.62 -14.95 30.64
C GLY A 768 -19.40 -14.02 30.56
N VAL A 769 -18.67 -14.02 29.45
CA VAL A 769 -17.53 -13.10 29.24
C VAL A 769 -18.03 -11.76 28.69
N LEU A 770 -17.70 -10.65 29.33
CA LEU A 770 -18.04 -9.34 28.77
C LEU A 770 -17.01 -8.95 27.71
N VAL A 771 -17.45 -8.76 26.46
CA VAL A 771 -16.52 -8.42 25.35
C VAL A 771 -16.81 -7.04 24.78
N VAL A 772 -15.84 -6.13 24.89
CA VAL A 772 -15.86 -4.86 24.17
C VAL A 772 -15.19 -5.07 22.81
N PRO A 773 -15.95 -4.99 21.69
CA PRO A 773 -15.43 -5.34 20.39
C PRO A 773 -14.51 -4.23 19.82
N GLY A 774 -13.64 -4.62 18.90
CA GLY A 774 -12.64 -3.73 18.27
C GLY A 774 -13.19 -2.38 17.77
N PRO A 775 -14.31 -2.32 17.03
CA PRO A 775 -14.90 -1.05 16.54
C PRO A 775 -15.18 0.00 17.64
N SER A 776 -15.21 -0.39 18.91
CA SER A 776 -15.31 0.52 20.05
C SER A 776 -13.98 0.61 20.79
N ALA A 777 -13.41 -0.52 21.21
CA ALA A 777 -12.22 -0.58 22.04
C ALA A 777 -11.00 0.15 21.45
N ASN A 778 -10.75 0.04 20.15
CA ASN A 778 -9.56 0.58 19.49
C ASN A 778 -9.85 1.80 18.59
N LYS A 779 -11.00 2.47 18.80
CA LYS A 779 -11.47 3.60 17.97
C LYS A 779 -10.63 4.87 18.09
N THR A 780 -9.96 5.09 19.21
CA THR A 780 -9.21 6.34 19.47
C THR A 780 -8.09 6.58 18.46
N GLY A 781 -7.51 5.51 17.88
CA GLY A 781 -6.57 5.66 16.76
C GLY A 781 -7.19 6.31 15.52
N VAL A 782 -8.42 5.95 15.14
CA VAL A 782 -9.07 6.59 13.97
C VAL A 782 -9.56 7.99 14.29
N ILE A 783 -9.96 8.25 15.55
CA ILE A 783 -10.31 9.59 16.01
C ILE A 783 -9.07 10.49 15.96
N CYS A 784 -7.92 10.04 16.46
CA CYS A 784 -6.67 10.78 16.36
C CYS A 784 -6.36 11.18 14.92
N SER A 785 -6.43 10.23 13.98
CA SER A 785 -6.21 10.51 12.56
C SER A 785 -7.20 11.51 11.98
N SER A 786 -8.48 11.50 12.41
CA SER A 786 -9.48 12.50 11.98
C SER A 786 -9.09 13.91 12.44
N TYR A 787 -8.54 14.05 13.65
CA TYR A 787 -8.02 15.33 14.13
C TYR A 787 -6.72 15.74 13.44
N GLU A 788 -5.88 14.80 13.02
CA GLU A 788 -4.74 15.12 12.15
C GLU A 788 -5.21 15.58 10.75
N ILE A 789 -6.22 14.93 10.18
CA ILE A 789 -6.86 15.34 8.92
C ILE A 789 -7.44 16.74 9.05
N LEU A 790 -8.20 17.01 10.11
CA LEU A 790 -8.76 18.34 10.40
C LEU A 790 -7.66 19.40 10.41
N ALA A 791 -6.56 19.17 11.14
CA ALA A 791 -5.42 20.08 11.15
C ALA A 791 -4.80 20.23 9.75
N GLY A 792 -4.58 19.13 9.00
CA GLY A 792 -3.99 19.15 7.66
C GLY A 792 -4.89 19.74 6.57
N LEU A 793 -6.19 19.90 6.82
CA LEU A 793 -7.11 20.61 5.93
C LEU A 793 -7.00 22.13 6.06
N ILE A 794 -6.59 22.63 7.22
CA ILE A 794 -6.61 24.07 7.51
C ILE A 794 -5.26 24.66 7.89
N LEU A 795 -4.24 23.90 8.29
CA LEU A 795 -2.94 24.41 8.72
C LEU A 795 -1.83 24.03 7.74
N THR A 796 -0.79 24.86 7.68
CA THR A 796 0.51 24.44 7.13
C THR A 796 1.28 23.57 8.13
N ASP A 797 2.30 22.86 7.67
CA ASP A 797 3.17 22.04 8.52
C ASP A 797 3.84 22.89 9.62
N GLU A 798 4.29 24.11 9.28
CA GLU A 798 4.90 25.07 10.21
C GLU A 798 3.91 25.52 11.29
N GLU A 799 2.68 25.85 10.90
CA GLU A 799 1.62 26.27 11.81
C GLU A 799 1.22 25.15 12.78
N PHE A 800 1.14 23.91 12.28
CA PHE A 800 0.83 22.75 13.10
C PHE A 800 1.94 22.46 14.10
N LEU A 801 3.21 22.44 13.65
CA LEU A 801 4.37 22.23 14.52
C LEU A 801 4.42 23.27 15.65
N ALA A 802 4.06 24.52 15.39
CA ALA A 802 4.03 25.59 16.39
C ALA A 802 3.00 25.39 17.52
N ILE A 803 1.98 24.54 17.32
CA ILE A 803 0.96 24.24 18.33
C ILE A 803 0.92 22.77 18.77
N LYS A 804 1.77 21.92 18.18
CA LYS A 804 1.65 20.46 18.23
C LYS A 804 1.56 19.91 19.64
N ASP A 805 2.42 20.34 20.56
CA ASP A 805 2.45 19.79 21.93
C ASP A 805 1.13 20.05 22.69
N ARG A 806 0.64 21.30 22.65
CA ARG A 806 -0.65 21.66 23.27
C ARG A 806 -1.81 21.00 22.54
N TYR A 807 -1.74 20.87 21.21
CA TYR A 807 -2.74 20.21 20.40
C TYR A 807 -2.87 18.73 20.77
N VAL A 808 -1.76 18.00 20.80
CA VAL A 808 -1.73 16.56 21.10
C VAL A 808 -2.17 16.31 22.54
N SER A 809 -1.72 17.12 23.50
CA SER A 809 -2.18 17.00 24.90
C SER A 809 -3.70 17.15 25.01
N GLN A 810 -4.28 18.17 24.39
CA GLN A 810 -5.74 18.38 24.39
C GLN A 810 -6.47 17.27 23.63
N LEU A 811 -5.88 16.77 22.53
CA LEU A 811 -6.44 15.65 21.78
C LEU A 811 -6.52 14.38 22.63
N LEU A 812 -5.46 14.04 23.38
CA LEU A 812 -5.47 12.87 24.27
C LEU A 812 -6.64 12.94 25.29
N ASP A 813 -6.94 14.12 25.83
CA ASP A 813 -8.09 14.30 26.72
C ASP A 813 -9.42 14.09 25.98
N ILE A 814 -9.55 14.62 24.76
CA ILE A 814 -10.72 14.37 23.90
C ILE A 814 -10.89 12.87 23.60
N LEU A 815 -9.79 12.15 23.31
CA LEU A 815 -9.82 10.71 23.05
C LEU A 815 -10.34 9.95 24.27
N ARG A 816 -9.83 10.26 25.47
CA ARG A 816 -10.29 9.64 26.73
C ARG A 816 -11.75 9.95 27.02
N GLN A 817 -12.18 11.19 26.81
CA GLN A 817 -13.58 11.60 27.00
C GLN A 817 -14.53 10.83 26.07
N ARG A 818 -14.20 10.73 24.78
CA ARG A 818 -15.01 10.01 23.77
C ARG A 818 -15.03 8.50 23.99
N ALA A 819 -13.91 7.90 24.36
CA ALA A 819 -13.85 6.49 24.73
C ALA A 819 -14.70 6.23 25.97
N GLY A 820 -14.57 7.07 27.00
CA GLY A 820 -15.32 6.95 28.25
C GLY A 820 -16.83 7.13 28.08
N ALA A 821 -17.26 8.07 27.23
CA ALA A 821 -18.68 8.28 26.95
C ALA A 821 -19.34 7.05 26.34
N GLU A 822 -18.72 6.44 25.31
CA GLU A 822 -19.22 5.19 24.73
C GLU A 822 -19.15 4.04 25.72
N ALA A 823 -18.01 3.86 26.41
CA ALA A 823 -17.83 2.78 27.36
C ALA A 823 -18.89 2.80 28.47
N ARG A 824 -19.16 3.97 29.06
CA ARG A 824 -20.22 4.14 30.06
C ARG A 824 -21.60 3.84 29.50
N LEU A 825 -21.90 4.29 28.28
CA LEU A 825 -23.17 3.98 27.62
C LEU A 825 -23.31 2.47 27.43
N LEU A 826 -22.29 1.79 26.88
CA LEU A 826 -22.34 0.35 26.64
C LEU A 826 -22.62 -0.43 27.94
N MET A 827 -21.92 -0.08 29.03
CA MET A 827 -22.14 -0.71 30.34
C MET A 827 -23.50 -0.36 30.96
N ARG A 828 -24.03 0.84 30.69
CA ARG A 828 -25.38 1.24 31.12
C ARG A 828 -26.46 0.44 30.37
N GLU A 829 -26.40 0.42 29.04
CA GLU A 829 -27.34 -0.32 28.18
C GLU A 829 -27.29 -1.82 28.44
N TYR A 830 -26.10 -2.39 28.67
CA TYR A 830 -25.95 -3.80 29.00
C TYR A 830 -26.66 -4.14 30.32
N ARG A 831 -26.49 -3.31 31.36
CA ARG A 831 -27.20 -3.47 32.64
C ARG A 831 -28.71 -3.33 32.48
N LEU A 832 -29.17 -2.33 31.72
CA LEU A 832 -30.60 -2.11 31.44
C LEU A 832 -31.23 -3.26 30.64
N ALA A 833 -30.47 -3.88 29.74
CA ALA A 833 -30.94 -5.02 28.96
C ALA A 833 -31.11 -6.30 29.79
N GLY A 834 -30.61 -6.35 31.04
CA GLY A 834 -30.79 -7.50 31.94
C GLY A 834 -30.28 -8.82 31.38
N GLY A 835 -29.25 -8.79 30.52
CA GLY A 835 -28.71 -9.97 29.82
C GLY A 835 -29.42 -10.34 28.51
N GLY A 836 -30.45 -9.60 28.09
CA GLY A 836 -31.15 -9.84 26.81
C GLY A 836 -30.37 -9.42 25.56
N LYS A 837 -29.30 -8.65 25.72
CA LYS A 837 -28.38 -8.23 24.65
C LYS A 837 -26.94 -8.29 25.12
N THR A 838 -26.03 -8.68 24.24
CA THR A 838 -24.60 -8.68 24.53
C THR A 838 -23.98 -7.28 24.33
N VAL A 839 -22.81 -7.02 24.92
CA VAL A 839 -22.09 -5.75 24.75
C VAL A 839 -21.76 -5.52 23.28
N THR A 840 -21.40 -6.59 22.56
CA THR A 840 -21.15 -6.55 21.11
C THR A 840 -22.40 -6.10 20.34
N GLN A 841 -23.56 -6.69 20.61
CA GLN A 841 -24.81 -6.31 19.93
C GLN A 841 -25.17 -4.84 20.17
N ILE A 842 -25.01 -4.37 21.41
CA ILE A 842 -25.25 -2.97 21.78
C ILE A 842 -24.28 -2.05 21.03
N SER A 843 -23.00 -2.40 20.97
CA SER A 843 -21.96 -1.63 20.27
C SER A 843 -22.26 -1.46 18.78
N TYR A 844 -22.69 -2.51 18.09
CA TYR A 844 -23.05 -2.43 16.67
C TYR A 844 -24.37 -1.67 16.46
N ALA A 845 -25.37 -1.88 17.32
CA ALA A 845 -26.63 -1.14 17.26
C ALA A 845 -26.39 0.36 17.47
N LEU A 846 -25.56 0.73 18.44
CA LEU A 846 -25.15 2.12 18.70
C LEU A 846 -24.46 2.75 17.49
N SER A 847 -23.50 2.04 16.90
CA SER A 847 -22.78 2.53 15.71
C SER A 847 -23.74 2.71 14.51
N ALA A 848 -24.70 1.80 14.33
CA ALA A 848 -25.71 1.91 13.28
C ALA A 848 -26.64 3.11 13.51
N SER A 849 -27.12 3.30 14.74
CA SER A 849 -28.01 4.42 15.09
C SER A 849 -27.31 5.78 14.98
N ILE A 850 -26.04 5.90 15.40
CA ILE A 850 -25.26 7.14 15.23
C ILE A 850 -25.11 7.47 13.74
N ASN A 851 -24.70 6.49 12.93
CA ASN A 851 -24.54 6.68 11.49
C ASN A 851 -25.87 7.06 10.81
N ALA A 852 -26.98 6.39 11.16
CA ALA A 852 -28.28 6.67 10.58
C ALA A 852 -28.81 8.07 10.94
N LEU A 853 -28.59 8.52 12.18
CA LEU A 853 -28.94 9.87 12.59
C LEU A 853 -28.05 10.90 11.89
N ALA A 854 -26.74 10.65 11.80
CA ALA A 854 -25.79 11.53 11.12
C ALA A 854 -26.17 11.71 9.64
N ASP A 855 -26.51 10.63 8.93
CA ASP A 855 -26.95 10.70 7.52
C ASP A 855 -28.20 11.57 7.37
N ARG A 856 -29.17 11.47 8.28
CA ARG A 856 -30.38 12.32 8.28
C ARG A 856 -30.06 13.78 8.56
N ILE A 857 -29.13 14.06 9.47
CA ILE A 857 -28.68 15.42 9.78
C ILE A 857 -27.95 16.02 8.58
N VAL A 858 -27.02 15.28 7.96
CA VAL A 858 -26.32 15.76 6.74
C VAL A 858 -27.33 16.10 5.65
N ALA A 859 -28.28 15.21 5.36
CA ALA A 859 -29.28 15.45 4.32
C ALA A 859 -30.10 16.72 4.58
N ALA A 860 -30.56 16.93 5.82
CA ALA A 860 -31.32 18.12 6.19
C ALA A 860 -30.47 19.41 6.12
N LEU A 861 -29.23 19.36 6.61
CA LEU A 861 -28.35 20.53 6.59
C LEU A 861 -27.86 20.87 5.17
N GLU A 862 -27.66 19.88 4.31
CA GLU A 862 -27.26 20.09 2.92
C GLU A 862 -28.30 20.88 2.13
N GLU A 863 -29.59 20.64 2.37
CA GLU A 863 -30.70 21.32 1.71
C GLU A 863 -30.90 22.75 2.24
N GLU A 864 -30.81 22.95 3.55
CA GLU A 864 -31.22 24.21 4.20
C GLU A 864 -30.08 25.19 4.48
N THR A 865 -28.82 24.74 4.48
CA THR A 865 -27.68 25.57 4.89
C THR A 865 -26.84 25.98 3.70
N GLY A 866 -26.83 27.26 3.34
CA GLY A 866 -25.93 27.80 2.30
C GLY A 866 -24.46 27.67 2.70
N ARG A 867 -23.94 28.67 3.43
CA ARG A 867 -22.60 28.61 4.05
C ARG A 867 -22.74 28.37 5.55
N VAL A 868 -21.85 27.55 6.10
CA VAL A 868 -21.86 27.23 7.54
C VAL A 868 -21.49 28.47 8.37
N ALA A 869 -20.60 29.31 7.87
CA ALA A 869 -20.20 30.57 8.49
C ALA A 869 -21.37 31.55 8.73
N ASP A 870 -22.49 31.41 8.01
CA ASP A 870 -23.68 32.25 8.18
C ASP A 870 -24.58 31.79 9.33
N SER A 871 -24.24 30.66 9.98
CA SER A 871 -25.01 30.05 11.08
C SER A 871 -24.18 30.02 12.37
N PRO A 872 -24.43 30.94 13.32
CA PRO A 872 -23.71 30.99 14.59
C PRO A 872 -23.77 29.68 15.38
N GLU A 873 -24.92 29.00 15.35
CA GLU A 873 -25.12 27.73 16.04
C GLU A 873 -24.24 26.62 15.47
N LEU A 874 -24.10 26.54 14.14
CA LEU A 874 -23.23 25.56 13.50
C LEU A 874 -21.75 25.87 13.73
N CYS A 875 -21.38 27.15 13.69
CA CYS A 875 -20.02 27.60 13.99
C CYS A 875 -19.60 27.17 15.41
N GLU A 876 -20.47 27.37 16.40
CA GLU A 876 -20.20 26.98 17.78
C GLU A 876 -20.00 25.46 17.92
N VAL A 877 -20.78 24.65 17.20
CA VAL A 877 -20.62 23.19 17.21
C VAL A 877 -19.27 22.77 16.61
N ILE A 878 -18.84 23.40 15.51
CA ILE A 878 -17.52 23.13 14.90
C ILE A 878 -16.40 23.50 15.87
N LEU A 879 -16.46 24.69 16.47
CA LEU A 879 -15.43 25.13 17.41
C LEU A 879 -15.38 24.25 18.66
N ALA A 880 -16.53 23.79 19.17
CA ALA A 880 -16.62 22.87 20.31
C ALA A 880 -16.13 21.45 20.01
N TYR A 881 -16.08 21.04 18.73
CA TYR A 881 -15.47 19.77 18.34
C TYR A 881 -13.94 19.83 18.41
N CYS A 882 -13.34 20.99 18.12
CA CYS A 882 -11.90 21.13 17.93
C CYS A 882 -11.12 21.17 19.26
N PRO A 883 -9.82 20.80 19.26
CA PRO A 883 -8.96 21.11 20.40
C PRO A 883 -8.95 22.62 20.64
N THR A 884 -9.00 23.02 21.91
CA THR A 884 -9.15 24.43 22.30
C THR A 884 -8.09 25.33 21.66
N ILE A 885 -6.82 24.90 21.55
CA ILE A 885 -5.76 25.69 20.90
C ILE A 885 -6.05 25.96 19.41
N LEU A 886 -6.69 25.01 18.72
CA LEU A 886 -7.05 25.15 17.31
C LEU A 886 -8.20 26.15 17.16
N ALA A 887 -9.22 26.04 18.01
CA ALA A 887 -10.36 26.96 18.02
C ALA A 887 -9.94 28.38 18.42
N GLU A 888 -9.08 28.55 19.42
CA GLU A 888 -8.57 29.84 19.89
C GLU A 888 -7.80 30.61 18.80
N LYS A 889 -6.97 29.91 18.02
CA LYS A 889 -6.06 30.55 17.05
C LYS A 889 -6.62 30.62 15.62
N TYR A 890 -7.47 29.68 15.24
CA TYR A 890 -7.84 29.46 13.83
C TYR A 890 -9.36 29.30 13.62
N ALA A 891 -10.19 29.88 14.50
CA ALA A 891 -11.65 29.85 14.39
C ALA A 891 -12.16 30.25 13.00
N ASP A 892 -11.66 31.37 12.46
CA ASP A 892 -12.12 31.90 11.17
C ASP A 892 -11.86 30.92 10.02
N ARG A 893 -10.71 30.22 10.03
CA ARG A 893 -10.36 29.20 9.02
C ARG A 893 -11.18 27.92 9.19
N LEU A 894 -11.51 27.53 10.42
CA LEU A 894 -12.37 26.37 10.69
C LEU A 894 -13.79 26.57 10.11
N VAL A 895 -14.34 27.79 10.22
CA VAL A 895 -15.69 28.10 9.74
C VAL A 895 -15.70 28.56 8.26
N GLY A 896 -14.60 29.13 7.78
CA GLY A 896 -14.49 29.70 6.43
C GLY A 896 -13.84 28.79 5.38
N ASP A 897 -12.76 28.09 5.73
CA ASP A 897 -11.88 27.41 4.76
C ASP A 897 -12.09 25.89 4.71
N LEU A 898 -12.59 25.30 5.80
CA LEU A 898 -12.88 23.87 5.86
C LEU A 898 -13.94 23.50 4.81
N PRO A 899 -13.77 22.42 4.02
CA PRO A 899 -14.73 22.08 2.98
C PRO A 899 -16.15 21.94 3.53
N ARG A 900 -17.14 22.61 2.91
CA ARG A 900 -18.54 22.59 3.38
C ARG A 900 -19.04 21.17 3.68
N ARG A 901 -18.75 20.20 2.80
CA ARG A 901 -19.15 18.79 3.01
C ARG A 901 -18.52 18.19 4.26
N HIS A 902 -17.26 18.54 4.58
CA HIS A 902 -16.59 18.12 5.81
C HIS A 902 -17.21 18.80 7.04
N GLN A 903 -17.49 20.10 6.98
CA GLN A 903 -18.19 20.84 8.05
C GLN A 903 -19.54 20.21 8.40
N LEU A 904 -20.36 19.91 7.39
CA LEU A 904 -21.68 19.28 7.59
C LEU A 904 -21.56 17.87 8.18
N ALA A 905 -20.63 17.07 7.67
CA ALA A 905 -20.36 15.73 8.22
C ALA A 905 -19.85 15.79 9.67
N LEU A 906 -19.00 16.77 9.99
CA LEU A 906 -18.46 16.97 11.34
C LEU A 906 -19.58 17.29 12.33
N VAL A 907 -20.43 18.26 11.99
CA VAL A 907 -21.57 18.64 12.83
C VAL A 907 -22.49 17.44 13.03
N ALA A 908 -22.84 16.74 11.95
CA ALA A 908 -23.73 15.59 12.02
C ALA A 908 -23.19 14.45 12.89
N ALA A 909 -21.91 14.07 12.70
CA ALA A 909 -21.29 13.00 13.49
C ALA A 909 -21.16 13.40 14.97
N PHE A 910 -20.69 14.62 15.24
CA PHE A 910 -20.48 15.09 16.60
C PHE A 910 -21.77 15.19 17.40
N VAL A 911 -22.81 15.80 16.82
CA VAL A 911 -24.11 15.94 17.48
C VAL A 911 -24.76 14.58 17.68
N SER A 912 -24.73 13.70 16.66
CA SER A 912 -25.33 12.36 16.75
C SER A 912 -24.69 11.53 17.85
N ALA A 913 -23.35 11.48 17.89
CA ALA A 913 -22.62 10.76 18.94
C ALA A 913 -22.93 11.33 20.33
N ARG A 914 -22.92 12.67 20.49
CA ARG A 914 -23.26 13.33 21.76
C ARG A 914 -24.67 13.01 22.24
N MET A 915 -25.67 13.09 21.36
CA MET A 915 -27.07 12.77 21.70
C MET A 915 -27.21 11.32 22.16
N LEU A 916 -26.65 10.37 21.40
CA LEU A 916 -26.82 8.96 21.72
C LEU A 916 -26.03 8.53 22.95
N TYR A 917 -24.81 9.03 23.14
CA TYR A 917 -23.99 8.73 24.32
C TYR A 917 -24.63 9.22 25.62
N GLN A 918 -25.35 10.35 25.57
CA GLN A 918 -26.05 10.87 26.75
C GLN A 918 -27.41 10.21 26.95
N GLU A 919 -28.27 10.26 25.94
CA GLU A 919 -29.70 9.92 26.07
C GLU A 919 -30.01 8.43 25.81
N GLY A 920 -29.07 7.69 25.22
CA GLY A 920 -29.21 6.26 24.95
C GLY A 920 -29.88 5.90 23.62
N LEU A 921 -30.03 4.59 23.39
CA LEU A 921 -30.50 4.06 22.11
C LEU A 921 -31.98 4.39 21.84
N GLY A 922 -32.26 4.79 20.60
CA GLY A 922 -33.61 5.05 20.10
C GLY A 922 -34.25 6.36 20.57
N TRP A 923 -33.64 7.12 21.49
CA TRP A 923 -34.20 8.40 21.95
C TRP A 923 -34.25 9.43 20.81
N ALA A 924 -33.11 9.73 20.21
CA ALA A 924 -33.03 10.71 19.12
C ALA A 924 -33.82 10.27 17.89
N GLU A 925 -33.77 8.99 17.53
CA GLU A 925 -34.50 8.41 16.39
C GLU A 925 -36.02 8.62 16.48
N ARG A 926 -36.60 8.47 17.69
CA ARG A 926 -38.02 8.73 17.93
C ARG A 926 -38.36 10.21 17.79
N LEU A 927 -37.48 11.12 18.19
CA LEU A 927 -37.75 12.55 18.08
C LEU A 927 -37.71 13.01 16.62
N VAL A 928 -36.70 12.58 15.86
CA VAL A 928 -36.56 12.94 14.45
C VAL A 928 -37.59 12.25 13.54
N SER A 929 -38.37 11.28 14.05
CA SER A 929 -39.55 10.76 13.34
C SER A 929 -40.84 11.54 13.63
N LEU A 930 -40.87 12.34 14.69
CA LEU A 930 -42.03 13.13 15.13
C LEU A 930 -41.91 14.63 14.80
N ARG A 931 -40.69 15.12 14.61
CA ARG A 931 -40.34 16.52 14.39
C ARG A 931 -39.24 16.65 13.34
N GLY A 932 -39.07 17.86 12.81
CA GLY A 932 -38.01 18.14 11.85
C GLY A 932 -36.63 17.91 12.45
N VAL A 933 -35.70 17.32 11.68
CA VAL A 933 -34.35 16.99 12.14
C VAL A 933 -33.64 18.23 12.73
N ARG A 934 -33.77 19.37 12.04
CA ARG A 934 -33.21 20.64 12.48
C ARG A 934 -33.75 21.10 13.83
N GLU A 935 -35.07 21.05 14.00
CA GLU A 935 -35.76 21.47 15.22
C GLU A 935 -35.29 20.64 16.42
N VAL A 936 -35.18 19.32 16.24
CA VAL A 936 -34.70 18.40 17.28
C VAL A 936 -33.24 18.67 17.64
N VAL A 937 -32.36 18.80 16.64
CA VAL A 937 -30.93 18.99 16.86
C VAL A 937 -30.62 20.31 17.54
N PHE A 938 -31.10 21.43 16.99
CA PHE A 938 -30.81 22.74 17.57
C PHE A 938 -31.59 22.98 18.86
N GLY A 939 -32.78 22.38 19.00
CA GLY A 939 -33.49 22.34 20.27
C GLY A 939 -32.65 21.65 21.34
N TYR A 940 -32.14 20.45 21.05
CA TYR A 940 -31.28 19.71 21.98
C TYR A 940 -30.01 20.49 22.37
N LEU A 941 -29.33 21.12 21.42
CA LEU A 941 -28.14 21.93 21.67
C LEU A 941 -28.44 23.18 22.51
N ALA A 942 -29.58 23.84 22.28
CA ALA A 942 -29.99 24.99 23.08
C ALA A 942 -30.28 24.59 24.53
N GLU A 943 -31.01 23.49 24.73
CA GLU A 943 -31.35 23.01 26.07
C GLU A 943 -30.15 22.40 26.81
N GLU A 944 -29.15 21.86 26.10
CA GLU A 944 -27.86 21.49 26.69
C GLU A 944 -27.17 22.70 27.35
N LYS A 945 -27.18 23.87 26.70
CA LYS A 945 -26.60 25.09 27.27
C LYS A 945 -27.41 25.63 28.45
N ALA A 946 -28.74 25.57 28.35
CA ALA A 946 -29.62 25.96 29.45
C ALA A 946 -29.34 25.10 30.69
N LEU A 947 -29.23 23.77 30.52
CA LEU A 947 -28.88 22.86 31.60
C LEU A 947 -27.49 23.16 32.18
N ALA A 948 -26.48 23.43 31.34
CA ALA A 948 -25.14 23.74 31.81
C ALA A 948 -25.11 24.98 32.72
N ARG A 949 -25.90 26.02 32.41
CA ARG A 949 -26.06 27.21 33.27
C ARG A 949 -26.71 26.85 34.61
N LEU A 950 -27.79 26.06 34.58
CA LEU A 950 -28.46 25.58 35.79
C LEU A 950 -27.52 24.77 36.68
N VAL A 951 -26.73 23.85 36.10
CA VAL A 951 -25.74 23.06 36.83
C VAL A 951 -24.66 23.97 37.45
N ALA A 952 -24.18 24.98 36.72
CA ALA A 952 -23.20 25.92 37.24
C ALA A 952 -23.74 26.73 38.42
N GLU A 953 -24.99 27.19 38.35
CA GLU A 953 -25.70 27.88 39.44
C GLU A 953 -25.84 26.97 40.66
N VAL A 954 -26.25 25.71 40.48
CA VAL A 954 -26.38 24.73 41.58
C VAL A 954 -25.03 24.45 42.23
N ARG A 955 -23.96 24.31 41.45
CA ARG A 955 -22.59 24.12 41.98
C ARG A 955 -22.14 25.35 42.77
N ALA A 956 -22.44 26.56 42.29
CA ALA A 956 -22.11 27.81 42.97
C ALA A 956 -22.92 28.05 44.25
N ALA A 957 -24.11 27.46 44.35
CA ALA A 957 -25.03 27.65 45.48
C ALA A 957 -24.57 26.97 46.80
N GLY A 958 -23.51 26.14 46.78
CA GLY A 958 -22.95 25.56 48.00
C GLY A 958 -23.90 24.63 48.77
N LEU A 959 -24.88 24.03 48.08
CA LEU A 959 -25.88 23.16 48.70
C LEU A 959 -25.24 21.88 49.27
N ALA A 960 -25.67 21.46 50.46
CA ALA A 960 -25.19 20.22 51.10
C ALA A 960 -25.41 18.96 50.24
N HIS A 961 -26.51 18.93 49.47
CA HIS A 961 -26.81 17.88 48.50
C HIS A 961 -26.55 18.33 47.05
N GLY A 962 -25.83 19.42 46.83
CA GLY A 962 -25.52 19.97 45.52
C GLY A 962 -24.98 18.94 44.52
N PRO A 963 -24.01 18.09 44.89
CA PRO A 963 -23.49 17.04 44.00
C PRO A 963 -24.57 16.05 43.52
N LEU A 964 -25.51 15.68 44.39
CA LEU A 964 -26.61 14.77 44.02
C LEU A 964 -27.61 15.46 43.09
N VAL A 965 -27.93 16.73 43.35
CA VAL A 965 -28.81 17.52 42.47
C VAL A 965 -28.20 17.68 41.10
N VAL A 966 -26.89 17.95 41.02
CA VAL A 966 -26.14 18.00 39.76
C VAL A 966 -26.21 16.66 39.03
N ASP A 967 -25.97 15.54 39.70
CA ASP A 967 -26.06 14.20 39.07
C ASP A 967 -27.48 13.92 38.52
N ILE A 968 -28.54 14.31 39.24
CA ILE A 968 -29.92 14.18 38.77
C ILE A 968 -30.16 15.05 37.52
N LEU A 969 -29.75 16.32 37.56
CA LEU A 969 -29.91 17.27 36.46
C LEU A 969 -29.13 16.80 35.22
N GLU A 970 -27.89 16.38 35.38
CA GLU A 970 -27.04 15.89 34.29
C GLU A 970 -27.58 14.59 33.67
N ARG A 971 -28.29 13.74 34.42
CA ARG A 971 -28.85 12.48 33.91
C ARG A 971 -30.16 12.62 33.14
N GLY A 972 -31.00 13.61 33.44
CA GLY A 972 -32.36 13.68 32.86
C GLY A 972 -32.88 15.07 32.54
N GLY A 973 -32.20 16.13 33.00
CA GLY A 973 -32.65 17.51 32.77
C GLY A 973 -32.64 17.86 31.28
N ARG A 974 -31.65 17.38 30.53
CA ARG A 974 -31.49 17.72 29.11
C ARG A 974 -32.59 17.15 28.22
N SER A 975 -32.84 15.84 28.32
CA SER A 975 -33.92 15.21 27.58
C SER A 975 -35.27 15.77 27.98
N ARG A 976 -35.49 16.07 29.27
CA ARG A 976 -36.73 16.72 29.73
C ARG A 976 -36.93 18.08 29.08
N LEU A 977 -35.96 18.98 29.18
CA LEU A 977 -36.03 20.32 28.60
C LEU A 977 -36.21 20.25 27.07
N THR A 978 -35.54 19.30 26.41
CA THR A 978 -35.69 19.11 24.96
C THR A 978 -37.10 18.66 24.58
N LEU A 979 -37.68 17.72 25.34
CA LEU A 979 -39.07 17.27 25.13
C LEU A 979 -40.07 18.41 25.35
N ASP A 980 -39.91 19.18 26.42
CA ASP A 980 -40.76 20.35 26.72
C ASP A 980 -40.68 21.37 25.58
N ARG A 981 -39.48 21.67 25.07
CA ARG A 981 -39.27 22.58 23.93
C ARG A 981 -39.97 22.11 22.65
N LEU A 982 -39.96 20.81 22.38
CA LEU A 982 -40.59 20.20 21.19
C LEU A 982 -42.11 19.99 21.34
N GLY A 983 -42.68 20.34 22.50
CA GLY A 983 -44.09 20.08 22.83
C GLY A 983 -44.41 18.59 22.96
N LEU A 984 -43.48 17.81 23.52
CA LEU A 984 -43.55 16.35 23.70
C LEU A 984 -43.37 15.92 25.17
N GLY A 985 -43.22 16.87 26.10
CA GLY A 985 -42.92 16.64 27.51
C GLY A 985 -44.11 16.35 28.41
#